data_AF-A0A553HUP5-F1
#
_entry.id   AF-A0A553HUP5-F1
#
_cell.length_a   1.000
_cell.length_b   1.000
_cell.length_c   1.000
_cell.angle_alpha   90.00
_cell.angle_beta   90.00
_cell.angle_gamma   90.00
#
_symmetry.space_group_name_H-M   'P 1'
#
loop_
_entity.id
_entity.type
_entity.pdbx_description
1 polymer ?
#
loop_
_entity_poly.entity_id
_entity_poly.type
_entity_poly.pdbx_seq_one_letter_code
_entity_poly.pdbx_strand_id
1 'polypeptide(L)'
;MEYASDSESGSGSCSDEPSPPTCWDLLGNCLDRIQSMGDVAAMKRYQLAPNPVLQVGDEIIPLPLTNHGVELIKKLGRQAPFGKGSRTVVDLTVRRTWELSVDECDIRNPNWGSFLQTIVNDVCSGELGIEGRIAAHLYKVLLYEPGSFFTAHKDSQKEDGMIATLVICLPSEYEGGEVHLSHAGQHQTFDASESSLFDTTALAWYSDVTHEVKKVVSGHRLVLTYNIAHEAGSKYSAGAFDQQLDTVNSALTQCRLQDPHFVRKIYPLDHKYSRAGLSLRDLKGRDRAVCQSLYKLCSQNGFYLFLSHMTKAKIKYSDESEKEDKVAMSLDVIHEPNGDMLAQRIRFNKEQLIKNPYYGDRTEDSFEESEYLGNESESILYEYHDSAAIICPKNHLGTFLRSGCINMENVMLIAMRDIEENPNASGDYFAILESIAKYMPTRAEIPRNYTTMIEWAWKHDHQSLYTMSVLGSIPDRLEVGMKTVAKIINADISEANPQTVVQWDKYLGGVIDGISSLTDLAQCLTTLEDTVIDSLKPKFSRWKIATERRRFYAKTILDTSDEPFIISRLNNPEWLTNCLVPALITRGDKTLIRSVVKILLENGPKAIRTNPVDAASKIMQSACSRVALDPSSDFEGDRWTFFSSPAGCFLDILERTLLHGLKSIAANLLDATWTNINACHKDEDTTPLKSYYKRIIECFLHRLGQILQGYKVSHLDSTRQIFTLLTRRGLYADVPSYPKKLPGWSHKPRGCGCKDCDKLDDFLRAEDVSEFECKEPPYHIRNDRLPSSIFKLEFDPLSDTLKISKLQGKEFEDDISKYNWKVADLEERLKILRNEYMKELMGDAVYRELVMLEGVKGSKGAEKLTSADAKAQAQVPTPAPTRVLRPRRNY
;
A
#
# COMPACT_ATOMS: atom_id res chain seq x y z
N MET A 1 -20.00 5.83 -1.70
CA MET A 1 -20.99 6.68 -1.00
C MET A 1 -20.75 8.10 -1.44
N GLU A 2 -21.83 8.77 -1.79
CA GLU A 2 -21.91 10.01 -2.56
C GLU A 2 -21.18 11.19 -1.89
N TYR A 3 -20.44 11.94 -2.70
CA TYR A 3 -19.81 13.20 -2.32
C TYR A 3 -20.88 14.30 -2.42
N ALA A 4 -21.31 14.83 -1.27
CA ALA A 4 -22.07 16.06 -1.19
C ALA A 4 -21.09 17.26 -1.27
N SER A 5 -21.23 18.04 -2.34
CA SER A 5 -20.59 19.33 -2.53
C SER A 5 -21.46 20.40 -1.88
N ASP A 6 -21.10 20.87 -0.68
CA ASP A 6 -21.73 22.05 -0.10
C ASP A 6 -20.96 23.31 -0.52
N SER A 7 -21.65 24.10 -1.33
CA SER A 7 -21.31 25.47 -1.70
C SER A 7 -21.85 26.42 -0.62
N GLU A 8 -20.98 27.09 0.13
CA GLU A 8 -21.40 28.19 1.00
C GLU A 8 -21.34 29.53 0.26
N SER A 9 -22.50 30.19 0.18
CA SER A 9 -22.71 31.54 -0.29
C SER A 9 -22.27 32.57 0.76
N GLY A 10 -21.52 33.58 0.34
CA GLY A 10 -21.02 34.64 1.21
C GLY A 10 -22.08 35.62 1.73
N SER A 11 -21.88 36.08 2.96
CA SER A 11 -21.94 37.50 3.38
C SER A 11 -21.81 37.59 4.91
N GLY A 12 -20.77 38.22 5.42
CA GLY A 12 -20.63 38.49 6.84
C GLY A 12 -19.25 39.01 7.20
N SER A 13 -19.09 40.33 7.22
CA SER A 13 -17.97 41.01 7.86
C SER A 13 -17.88 40.56 9.33
N CYS A 14 -16.86 39.77 9.67
CA CYS A 14 -16.51 39.49 11.06
C CYS A 14 -15.25 40.28 11.41
N SER A 15 -15.45 41.28 12.26
CA SER A 15 -14.47 41.81 13.18
C SER A 15 -13.59 40.71 13.76
N ASP A 16 -12.27 40.87 13.64
CA ASP A 16 -11.24 40.11 14.37
C ASP A 16 -11.33 40.37 15.88
N GLU A 17 -12.38 39.87 16.55
CA GLU A 17 -12.27 39.60 17.98
C GLU A 17 -11.65 38.20 18.15
N PRO A 18 -10.52 38.06 18.86
CA PRO A 18 -9.90 36.76 19.06
C PRO A 18 -10.85 35.88 19.86
N SER A 19 -11.19 34.72 19.28
CA SER A 19 -11.93 33.66 19.94
C SER A 19 -11.26 33.33 21.28
N PRO A 20 -12.01 32.97 22.33
CA PRO A 20 -11.40 32.54 23.58
C PRO A 20 -10.43 31.38 23.33
N PRO A 21 -9.25 31.36 23.97
CA PRO A 21 -8.23 30.35 23.73
C PRO A 21 -8.78 28.95 24.01
N THR A 22 -8.60 28.05 23.06
CA THR A 22 -9.00 26.65 23.17
C THR A 22 -8.09 25.91 24.17
N CYS A 23 -8.50 24.72 24.62
CA CYS A 23 -7.64 23.86 25.43
C CYS A 23 -6.31 23.52 24.73
N TRP A 24 -6.33 23.39 23.39
CA TRP A 24 -5.14 23.19 22.58
C TRP A 24 -4.23 24.42 22.57
N ASP A 25 -4.77 25.64 22.54
CA ASP A 25 -3.97 26.86 22.69
C ASP A 25 -3.30 26.94 24.06
N LEU A 26 -4.01 26.53 25.12
CA LEU A 26 -3.44 26.42 26.48
C LEU A 26 -2.32 25.39 26.54
N LEU A 27 -2.50 24.21 25.93
CA LEU A 27 -1.44 23.21 25.81
C LEU A 27 -0.23 23.79 25.06
N GLY A 28 -0.45 24.44 23.92
CA GLY A 28 0.62 25.11 23.17
C GLY A 28 1.35 26.17 23.99
N ASN A 29 0.65 26.91 24.84
CA ASN A 29 1.27 27.87 25.76
C ASN A 29 2.08 27.19 26.87
N CYS A 30 1.66 26.01 27.34
CA CYS A 30 2.42 25.22 28.29
C CYS A 30 3.70 24.64 27.64
N LEU A 31 3.59 24.12 26.41
CA LEU A 31 4.73 23.58 25.66
C LEU A 31 5.77 24.67 25.34
N ASP A 32 5.34 25.88 25.00
CA ASP A 32 6.25 27.02 24.76
C ASP A 32 6.99 27.49 26.02
N ARG A 33 6.43 27.22 27.21
CA ARG A 33 7.07 27.53 28.50
C ARG A 33 8.07 26.48 28.94
N ILE A 34 8.10 25.31 28.28
CA ILE A 34 9.16 24.31 28.51
C ILE A 34 10.45 24.95 28.02
N GLN A 35 11.28 25.38 28.98
CA GLN A 35 12.66 25.75 28.70
C GLN A 35 13.47 24.46 28.57
N SER A 36 14.53 24.46 27.75
CA SER A 36 15.45 23.33 27.73
C SER A 36 16.03 23.23 29.16
N MET A 37 15.62 22.19 29.87
CA MET A 37 16.33 21.60 30.99
C MET A 37 16.43 20.17 30.52
N GLY A 38 17.60 19.78 30.07
CA GLY A 38 17.83 18.47 29.50
C GLY A 38 17.68 17.38 30.56
N ASP A 39 18.53 16.36 30.54
CA ASP A 39 18.45 15.30 31.53
C ASP A 39 18.76 15.85 32.95
N VAL A 40 18.18 15.25 34.01
CA VAL A 40 18.42 15.71 35.40
C VAL A 40 19.86 15.46 35.88
N ALA A 41 20.56 14.58 35.17
CA ALA A 41 21.95 14.23 35.36
C ALA A 41 22.57 13.77 34.02
N ALA A 42 23.88 13.90 33.91
CA ALA A 42 24.67 13.69 32.70
C ALA A 42 25.96 12.93 33.02
N MET A 43 26.40 12.05 32.11
CA MET A 43 27.68 11.35 32.21
C MET A 43 28.36 11.29 30.84
N LYS A 44 29.57 11.83 30.75
CA LYS A 44 30.35 11.83 29.50
C LYS A 44 31.80 11.43 29.73
N ARG A 45 32.32 10.61 28.81
CA ARG A 45 33.67 10.07 28.84
C ARG A 45 34.57 10.72 27.78
N TYR A 46 35.81 10.99 28.16
CA TYR A 46 36.83 11.65 27.33
C TYR A 46 38.09 10.81 27.26
N GLN A 47 38.40 10.29 26.07
CA GLN A 47 39.60 9.49 25.79
C GLN A 47 40.87 10.34 25.59
N LEU A 48 40.70 11.63 25.29
CA LEU A 48 41.78 12.58 25.02
C LEU A 48 41.67 13.80 25.95
N ALA A 49 41.87 13.58 27.24
CA ALA A 49 41.88 14.64 28.24
C ALA A 49 43.32 15.15 28.51
N PRO A 50 43.58 16.47 28.54
CA PRO A 50 44.85 16.99 29.00
C PRO A 50 45.05 16.65 30.49
N ASN A 51 46.25 16.19 30.89
CA ASN A 51 46.55 15.96 32.30
C ASN A 51 46.47 17.30 33.06
N PRO A 52 45.67 17.44 34.14
CA PRO A 52 45.56 18.69 34.88
C PRO A 52 46.88 19.18 35.49
N VAL A 53 47.85 18.28 35.68
CA VAL A 53 49.06 18.53 36.48
C VAL A 53 48.63 19.02 37.87
N LEU A 54 47.93 18.14 38.59
CA LEU A 54 47.41 18.42 39.91
C LEU A 54 48.57 18.54 40.89
N GLN A 55 48.82 19.74 41.38
CA GLN A 55 49.78 20.04 42.43
C GLN A 55 49.08 20.00 43.79
N VAL A 56 49.65 19.30 44.77
CA VAL A 56 49.17 19.26 46.15
C VAL A 56 50.34 19.62 47.05
N GLY A 57 50.27 20.76 47.73
CA GLY A 57 51.44 21.38 48.36
C GLY A 57 52.53 21.73 47.32
N ASP A 58 53.75 21.27 47.53
CA ASP A 58 54.89 21.51 46.62
C ASP A 58 55.14 20.36 45.62
N GLU A 59 54.29 19.33 45.61
CA GLU A 59 54.46 18.12 44.80
C GLU A 59 53.36 17.95 43.74
N ILE A 60 53.70 17.32 42.61
CA ILE A 60 52.75 17.02 41.52
C ILE A 60 52.27 15.58 41.66
N ILE A 61 50.95 15.38 41.62
CA ILE A 61 50.33 14.06 41.60
C ILE A 61 50.39 13.49 40.18
N PRO A 62 51.14 12.38 39.94
CA PRO A 62 51.15 11.74 38.64
C PRO A 62 49.81 11.06 38.35
N LEU A 63 49.36 11.14 37.09
CA LEU A 63 48.19 10.43 36.58
C LEU A 63 48.62 9.45 35.46
N PRO A 64 48.12 8.20 35.42
CA PRO A 64 47.13 7.62 36.33
C PRO A 64 47.59 7.55 37.79
N LEU A 65 46.65 7.70 38.73
CA LEU A 65 46.96 7.84 40.15
C LEU A 65 47.84 6.69 40.67
N THR A 66 48.94 7.04 41.31
CA THR A 66 49.86 6.08 41.93
C THR A 66 49.65 5.99 43.44
N ASN A 67 50.12 4.89 44.05
CA ASN A 67 50.12 4.73 45.51
C ASN A 67 50.86 5.86 46.23
N HIS A 68 51.94 6.40 45.63
CA HIS A 68 52.63 7.56 46.20
C HIS A 68 51.73 8.80 46.23
N GLY A 69 50.99 9.05 45.14
CA GLY A 69 50.00 10.13 45.08
C GLY A 69 48.87 9.95 46.11
N VAL A 70 48.38 8.72 46.30
CA VAL A 70 47.39 8.38 47.34
C VAL A 70 47.90 8.78 48.72
N GLU A 71 49.11 8.35 49.09
CA GLU A 71 49.68 8.65 50.42
C GLU A 71 49.92 10.14 50.62
N LEU A 72 50.34 10.86 49.57
CA LEU A 72 50.51 12.31 49.64
C LEU A 72 49.17 13.03 49.90
N ILE A 73 48.12 12.64 49.16
CA ILE A 73 46.77 13.19 49.35
C ILE A 73 46.24 12.86 50.75
N LYS A 74 46.47 11.65 51.27
CA LYS A 74 46.05 11.29 52.64
C LYS A 74 46.83 12.04 53.72
N LYS A 75 48.12 12.31 53.48
CA LYS A 75 48.98 13.04 54.42
C LYS A 75 48.59 14.51 54.56
N LEU A 76 48.23 15.14 53.44
CA LEU A 76 47.89 16.57 53.40
C LEU A 76 46.39 16.82 53.54
N GLY A 77 45.57 15.87 53.13
CA GLY A 77 44.11 15.95 53.19
C GLY A 77 43.55 15.57 54.56
N ARG A 78 42.23 15.74 54.66
CA ARG A 78 41.45 15.45 55.87
C ARG A 78 40.29 14.52 55.56
N GLN A 79 39.73 13.88 56.59
CA GLN A 79 38.47 13.17 56.41
C GLN A 79 37.35 14.15 56.07
N ALA A 80 36.62 13.86 55.00
CA ALA A 80 35.64 14.78 54.45
C ALA A 80 34.40 14.88 55.36
N PRO A 81 34.07 16.08 55.86
CA PRO A 81 32.91 16.24 56.72
C PRO A 81 31.59 16.24 55.91
N PHE A 82 30.46 16.10 56.59
CA PHE A 82 29.12 16.27 56.01
C PHE A 82 28.27 17.25 56.84
N GLY A 83 27.23 17.83 56.22
CA GLY A 83 26.32 18.77 56.87
C GLY A 83 25.17 18.07 57.61
N LYS A 84 25.02 18.35 58.91
CA LYS A 84 23.88 17.94 59.74
C LYS A 84 23.16 19.18 60.28
N GLY A 85 22.19 19.68 59.50
CA GLY A 85 21.55 20.97 59.79
C GLY A 85 22.54 22.13 59.58
N SER A 86 22.69 23.00 60.58
CA SER A 86 23.65 24.12 60.55
C SER A 86 25.08 23.76 60.98
N ARG A 87 25.37 22.48 61.25
CA ARG A 87 26.68 22.00 61.74
C ARG A 87 27.37 21.10 60.72
N THR A 88 28.70 21.23 60.62
CA THR A 88 29.58 20.38 59.81
C THR A 88 30.24 19.35 60.72
N VAL A 89 30.03 18.06 60.47
CA VAL A 89 30.49 16.95 61.35
C VAL A 89 31.18 15.86 60.52
N VAL A 90 32.23 15.25 61.07
CA VAL A 90 32.87 14.05 60.49
C VAL A 90 32.19 12.81 61.07
N ASP A 91 31.50 12.04 60.24
CA ASP A 91 30.86 10.77 60.60
C ASP A 91 31.16 9.72 59.53
N LEU A 92 32.03 8.77 59.88
CA LEU A 92 32.51 7.72 58.98
C LEU A 92 31.43 6.67 58.65
N THR A 93 30.29 6.71 59.34
CA THR A 93 29.11 5.87 59.01
C THR A 93 28.24 6.48 57.92
N VAL A 94 28.42 7.77 57.62
CA VAL A 94 27.69 8.54 56.61
C VAL A 94 28.56 8.81 55.38
N ARG A 95 29.83 9.17 55.60
CA ARG A 95 30.80 9.48 54.54
C ARG A 95 32.20 9.07 54.97
N ARG A 96 32.86 8.27 54.13
CA ARG A 96 34.26 7.86 54.34
C ARG A 96 35.05 8.22 53.10
N THR A 97 35.66 9.40 53.08
CA THR A 97 36.39 9.93 51.92
C THR A 97 37.45 10.92 52.41
N TRP A 98 38.59 10.98 51.74
CA TRP A 98 39.59 12.03 51.98
C TRP A 98 39.28 13.24 51.10
N GLU A 99 39.39 14.45 51.63
CA GLU A 99 39.23 15.70 50.87
C GLU A 99 40.46 16.61 50.99
N LEU A 100 40.73 17.33 49.90
CA LEU A 100 41.57 18.52 49.86
C LEU A 100 40.70 19.72 49.47
N SER A 101 40.84 20.84 50.16
CA SER A 101 40.21 22.10 49.77
C SER A 101 40.95 22.77 48.63
N VAL A 102 40.29 23.71 47.96
CA VAL A 102 40.85 24.47 46.82
C VAL A 102 42.18 25.14 47.17
N ASP A 103 42.35 25.65 48.40
CA ASP A 103 43.58 26.31 48.83
C ASP A 103 44.78 25.37 49.01
N GLU A 104 44.54 24.05 49.00
CA GLU A 104 45.55 23.01 49.26
C GLU A 104 46.04 22.34 47.96
N CYS A 105 45.44 22.67 46.82
CA CYS A 105 45.79 22.12 45.51
C CYS A 105 45.72 23.16 44.40
N ASP A 106 46.48 22.95 43.33
CA ASP A 106 46.33 23.76 42.12
C ASP A 106 46.46 22.92 40.84
N ILE A 107 45.86 23.42 39.78
CA ILE A 107 45.88 22.80 38.45
C ILE A 107 46.84 23.62 37.58
N ARG A 108 47.98 23.01 37.23
CA ARG A 108 49.10 23.74 36.60
C ARG A 108 49.11 23.67 35.07
N ASN A 109 48.27 22.83 34.45
CA ASN A 109 48.19 22.77 32.99
C ASN A 109 47.35 23.93 32.42
N PRO A 110 47.92 24.84 31.61
CA PRO A 110 47.17 25.97 31.03
C PRO A 110 46.05 25.56 30.08
N ASN A 111 46.12 24.35 29.49
CA ASN A 111 45.06 23.82 28.62
C ASN A 111 43.88 23.22 29.40
N TRP A 112 43.97 23.11 30.72
CA TRP A 112 42.88 22.55 31.52
C TRP A 112 41.63 23.45 31.49
N GLY A 113 41.81 24.77 31.52
CA GLY A 113 40.68 25.71 31.51
C GLY A 113 39.82 25.59 30.25
N SER A 114 40.43 25.48 29.06
CA SER A 114 39.69 25.29 27.81
C SER A 114 39.01 23.92 27.76
N PHE A 115 39.67 22.87 28.26
CA PHE A 115 39.06 21.54 28.36
C PHE A 115 37.89 21.50 29.35
N LEU A 116 38.01 22.17 30.50
CA LEU A 116 36.91 22.32 31.45
C LEU A 116 35.72 23.03 30.80
N GLN A 117 35.95 24.07 29.99
CA GLN A 117 34.88 24.71 29.24
C GLN A 117 34.22 23.76 28.22
N THR A 118 34.99 22.88 27.57
CA THR A 118 34.43 21.81 26.72
C THR A 118 33.55 20.87 27.53
N ILE A 119 34.01 20.42 28.71
CA ILE A 119 33.20 19.58 29.61
C ILE A 119 31.91 20.30 30.01
N VAL A 120 32.01 21.55 30.46
CA VAL A 120 30.84 22.36 30.87
C VAL A 120 29.86 22.50 29.71
N ASN A 121 30.33 22.83 28.50
CA ASN A 121 29.43 22.94 27.34
C ASN A 121 28.75 21.61 27.00
N ASP A 122 29.51 20.51 27.04
CA ASP A 122 29.00 19.18 26.73
C ASP A 122 27.93 18.72 27.74
N VAL A 123 28.25 18.78 29.03
CA VAL A 123 27.37 18.24 30.08
C VAL A 123 26.31 19.24 30.51
N CYS A 124 26.63 20.53 30.63
CA CYS A 124 25.67 21.54 31.07
C CYS A 124 24.75 21.93 29.91
N SER A 125 25.29 22.41 28.77
CA SER A 125 24.44 22.86 27.66
C SER A 125 23.96 21.71 26.76
N GLY A 126 24.77 20.67 26.57
CA GLY A 126 24.42 19.54 25.71
C GLY A 126 23.46 18.53 26.36
N GLU A 127 23.72 18.15 27.61
CA GLU A 127 22.95 17.10 28.29
C GLU A 127 21.98 17.64 29.33
N LEU A 128 22.40 18.49 30.27
CA LEU A 128 21.53 19.08 31.30
C LEU A 128 20.68 20.24 30.77
N GLY A 129 20.88 20.73 29.55
CA GLY A 129 20.14 21.88 29.00
C GLY A 129 20.29 23.19 29.77
N ILE A 130 21.35 23.34 30.57
CA ILE A 130 21.66 24.62 31.21
C ILE A 130 22.25 25.53 30.12
N GLU A 131 21.50 26.58 29.79
CA GLU A 131 21.88 27.60 28.80
C GLU A 131 22.26 28.93 29.48
N GLY A 132 23.19 29.68 28.88
CA GLY A 132 23.61 31.00 29.36
C GLY A 132 25.09 31.08 29.73
N ARG A 133 25.46 32.08 30.54
CA ARG A 133 26.82 32.22 31.07
C ARG A 133 26.98 31.35 32.30
N ILE A 134 27.72 30.26 32.13
CA ILE A 134 27.94 29.24 33.13
C ILE A 134 29.39 29.33 33.60
N ALA A 135 29.57 29.40 34.92
CA ALA A 135 30.87 29.34 35.55
C ALA A 135 31.02 28.02 36.31
N ALA A 136 32.19 27.39 36.18
CA ALA A 136 32.54 26.18 36.92
C ALA A 136 33.67 26.50 37.91
N HIS A 137 33.36 26.47 39.20
CA HIS A 137 34.30 26.78 40.28
C HIS A 137 34.76 25.50 40.96
N LEU A 138 36.08 25.24 40.98
CA LEU A 138 36.61 24.08 41.70
C LEU A 138 36.26 24.22 43.17
N TYR A 139 35.64 23.21 43.76
CA TYR A 139 35.20 23.21 45.15
C TYR A 139 36.11 22.35 46.02
N LYS A 140 36.44 21.14 45.59
CA LYS A 140 37.30 20.21 46.34
C LYS A 140 37.81 19.07 45.49
N VAL A 141 38.89 18.44 45.95
CA VAL A 141 39.39 17.16 45.43
C VAL A 141 39.03 16.07 46.42
N LEU A 142 38.50 14.95 45.94
CA LEU A 142 38.11 13.82 46.77
C LEU A 142 38.85 12.55 46.36
N LEU A 143 39.39 11.85 47.35
CA LEU A 143 40.02 10.54 47.19
C LEU A 143 39.21 9.49 47.97
N TYR A 144 38.67 8.53 47.23
CA TYR A 144 37.98 7.37 47.75
C TYR A 144 38.94 6.19 47.77
N GLU A 145 39.06 5.54 48.93
CA GLU A 145 39.85 4.32 49.13
C GLU A 145 38.93 3.09 49.19
N PRO A 146 39.45 1.86 49.21
CA PRO A 146 38.61 0.68 49.38
C PRO A 146 37.76 0.78 50.65
N GLY A 147 36.44 0.67 50.47
CA GLY A 147 35.44 0.83 51.51
C GLY A 147 34.90 2.24 51.71
N SER A 148 35.39 3.23 50.98
CA SER A 148 34.81 4.57 50.91
C SER A 148 33.42 4.56 50.26
N PHE A 149 32.50 5.38 50.78
CA PHE A 149 31.14 5.57 50.29
C PHE A 149 30.60 6.94 50.72
N PHE A 150 29.45 7.35 50.16
CA PHE A 150 28.69 8.49 50.64
C PHE A 150 27.19 8.20 50.51
N THR A 151 26.47 8.19 51.64
CA THR A 151 25.03 7.92 51.67
C THR A 151 24.21 8.96 50.91
N ALA A 152 22.98 8.59 50.52
CA ALA A 152 22.05 9.44 49.79
C ALA A 152 21.83 10.82 50.45
N HIS A 153 22.06 11.89 49.69
CA HIS A 153 21.86 13.27 50.14
C HIS A 153 21.63 14.22 48.95
N LYS A 154 21.21 15.45 49.23
CA LYS A 154 21.12 16.54 48.24
C LYS A 154 22.24 17.54 48.47
N ASP A 155 22.72 18.15 47.41
CA ASP A 155 23.70 19.22 47.53
C ASP A 155 23.03 20.50 48.06
N SER A 156 23.58 21.06 49.12
CA SER A 156 23.20 22.40 49.57
C SER A 156 23.93 23.42 48.71
N GLN A 157 23.25 24.49 48.32
CA GLN A 157 23.88 25.64 47.65
C GLN A 157 25.11 26.13 48.44
N LYS A 158 26.28 26.14 47.79
CA LYS A 158 27.58 26.53 48.41
C LYS A 158 28.02 27.94 48.06
N GLU A 159 27.54 28.45 46.94
CA GLU A 159 27.84 29.77 46.40
C GLU A 159 26.60 30.36 45.73
N ASP A 160 26.58 31.68 45.58
CA ASP A 160 25.45 32.35 44.93
C ASP A 160 25.34 31.92 43.47
N GLY A 161 24.11 31.66 43.01
CA GLY A 161 23.86 31.17 41.65
C GLY A 161 24.22 29.70 41.36
N MET A 162 24.69 28.90 42.33
CA MET A 162 24.94 27.46 42.13
C MET A 162 23.65 26.70 41.81
N ILE A 163 23.62 26.02 40.68
CA ILE A 163 22.48 25.26 40.17
C ILE A 163 22.76 23.76 39.96
N ALA A 164 24.03 23.38 39.82
CA ALA A 164 24.42 22.00 39.60
C ALA A 164 25.81 21.69 40.20
N THR A 165 26.12 20.40 40.29
CA THR A 165 27.41 19.86 40.69
C THR A 165 28.03 19.13 39.50
N LEU A 166 29.32 19.36 39.25
CA LEU A 166 30.12 18.64 38.25
C LEU A 166 31.23 17.86 38.96
N VAL A 167 31.33 16.56 38.70
CA VAL A 167 32.37 15.67 39.22
C VAL A 167 33.19 15.10 38.06
N ILE A 168 34.47 15.44 38.01
CA ILE A 168 35.41 14.93 37.01
C ILE A 168 36.24 13.82 37.66
N CYS A 169 36.05 12.58 37.22
CA CYS A 169 36.86 11.44 37.60
C CYS A 169 38.17 11.46 36.82
N LEU A 170 39.29 11.61 37.52
CA LEU A 170 40.63 11.60 36.94
C LEU A 170 41.13 10.15 36.76
N PRO A 171 42.04 9.90 35.80
CA PRO A 171 42.62 8.57 35.58
C PRO A 171 43.18 7.96 36.86
N SER A 172 42.51 6.94 37.38
CA SER A 172 42.83 6.23 38.62
C SER A 172 42.14 4.87 38.60
N GLU A 173 42.84 3.80 38.91
CA GLU A 173 42.28 2.44 38.85
C GLU A 173 41.41 2.15 40.09
N TYR A 174 40.14 1.81 39.89
CA TYR A 174 39.21 1.39 40.94
C TYR A 174 38.04 0.55 40.40
N GLU A 175 37.40 -0.22 41.29
CA GLU A 175 36.15 -0.94 41.02
C GLU A 175 35.05 -0.55 42.03
N GLY A 176 33.79 -0.58 41.57
CA GLY A 176 32.63 -0.07 42.31
C GLY A 176 32.61 1.46 42.39
N GLY A 177 31.93 2.01 43.39
CA GLY A 177 31.84 3.47 43.53
C GLY A 177 30.80 4.12 42.62
N GLU A 178 29.81 3.35 42.17
CA GLU A 178 28.73 3.78 41.31
C GLU A 178 27.95 4.93 41.96
N VAL A 179 27.58 5.92 41.14
CA VAL A 179 26.79 7.07 41.60
C VAL A 179 25.32 6.80 41.31
N HIS A 180 24.54 6.64 42.37
CA HIS A 180 23.09 6.45 42.31
C HIS A 180 22.40 7.81 42.48
N LEU A 181 21.64 8.20 41.48
CA LEU A 181 20.94 9.47 41.40
C LEU A 181 19.44 9.22 41.52
N SER A 182 18.73 10.07 42.24
CA SER A 182 17.29 9.98 42.39
C SER A 182 16.62 11.35 42.54
N HIS A 183 15.57 11.55 41.75
CA HIS A 183 14.75 12.75 41.76
C HIS A 183 13.33 12.39 41.32
N ALA A 184 12.31 12.94 41.98
CA ALA A 184 10.88 12.71 41.67
C ALA A 184 10.47 11.24 41.44
N GLY A 185 11.05 10.30 42.20
CA GLY A 185 10.77 8.87 42.08
C GLY A 185 11.45 8.15 40.91
N GLN A 186 12.25 8.87 40.10
CA GLN A 186 13.12 8.27 39.09
C GLN A 186 14.51 7.99 39.66
N HIS A 187 15.16 6.92 39.17
CA HIS A 187 16.49 6.49 39.60
C HIS A 187 17.41 6.30 38.38
N GLN A 188 18.65 6.79 38.48
CA GLN A 188 19.72 6.57 37.50
C GLN A 188 20.98 6.08 38.20
N THR A 189 21.79 5.29 37.50
CA THR A 189 23.07 4.78 38.02
C THR A 189 24.17 5.07 37.01
N PHE A 190 25.20 5.78 37.45
CA PHE A 190 26.40 6.05 36.67
C PHE A 190 27.58 5.25 37.19
N ASP A 191 28.18 4.47 36.30
CA ASP A 191 29.40 3.70 36.56
C ASP A 191 30.54 4.21 35.68
N ALA A 192 31.60 4.68 36.32
CA ALA A 192 32.80 5.21 35.68
C ALA A 192 34.04 4.33 35.92
N SER A 193 33.86 3.10 36.42
CA SER A 193 34.95 2.21 36.83
C SER A 193 35.63 1.47 35.67
N GLU A 194 34.88 1.07 34.63
CA GLU A 194 35.36 0.20 33.54
C GLU A 194 36.63 0.72 32.82
N SER A 195 36.71 2.03 32.56
CA SER A 195 37.84 2.68 31.88
C SER A 195 38.60 3.65 32.80
N SER A 196 38.45 3.49 34.12
CA SER A 196 38.91 4.43 35.14
C SER A 196 40.42 4.68 35.14
N LEU A 197 41.23 3.69 34.74
CA LEU A 197 42.68 3.79 34.74
C LEU A 197 43.24 4.80 33.72
N PHE A 198 42.54 5.06 32.61
CA PHE A 198 43.09 5.83 31.49
C PHE A 198 42.19 6.96 30.98
N ASP A 199 40.86 6.80 31.04
CA ASP A 199 39.92 7.83 30.58
C ASP A 199 39.57 8.83 31.69
N THR A 200 39.14 10.03 31.30
CA THR A 200 38.52 11.01 32.21
C THR A 200 37.01 10.99 32.01
N THR A 201 36.24 10.92 33.10
CA THR A 201 34.77 10.85 33.04
C THR A 201 34.17 12.00 33.82
N ALA A 202 33.35 12.82 33.17
CA ALA A 202 32.58 13.90 33.79
C ALA A 202 31.17 13.40 34.14
N LEU A 203 30.74 13.67 35.36
CA LEU A 203 29.38 13.42 35.87
C LEU A 203 28.80 14.76 36.28
N ALA A 204 27.58 15.10 35.90
CA ALA A 204 26.93 16.33 36.34
C ALA A 204 25.48 16.07 36.74
N TRP A 205 24.97 16.83 37.71
CA TRP A 205 23.56 16.77 38.14
C TRP A 205 23.11 18.07 38.77
N TYR A 206 21.82 18.36 38.74
CA TYR A 206 21.25 19.52 39.43
C TYR A 206 21.36 19.40 40.95
N SER A 207 21.54 20.53 41.65
CA SER A 207 21.77 20.57 43.10
C SER A 207 20.61 19.93 43.91
N ASP A 208 19.40 19.92 43.37
CA ASP A 208 18.21 19.34 44.02
C ASP A 208 18.01 17.84 43.75
N VAL A 209 18.88 17.20 42.97
CA VAL A 209 18.94 15.75 42.78
C VAL A 209 19.54 15.09 44.02
N THR A 210 18.90 14.02 44.50
CA THR A 210 19.46 13.20 45.59
C THR A 210 20.47 12.24 45.01
N HIS A 211 21.70 12.24 45.50
CA HIS A 211 22.76 11.38 45.00
C HIS A 211 23.44 10.58 46.13
N GLU A 212 23.91 9.38 45.80
CA GLU A 212 24.60 8.45 46.67
C GLU A 212 25.80 7.86 45.92
N VAL A 213 26.95 7.77 46.57
CA VAL A 213 28.13 7.08 46.03
C VAL A 213 28.24 5.74 46.72
N LYS A 214 28.12 4.65 45.96
CA LYS A 214 28.28 3.29 46.45
C LYS A 214 29.72 3.00 46.87
N LYS A 215 29.90 1.85 47.51
CA LYS A 215 31.17 1.49 48.14
C LYS A 215 32.22 1.18 47.06
N VAL A 216 33.38 1.83 47.13
CA VAL A 216 34.55 1.43 46.33
C VAL A 216 35.05 0.08 46.83
N VAL A 217 35.16 -0.90 45.93
CA VAL A 217 35.50 -2.29 46.26
C VAL A 217 37.02 -2.49 46.25
N SER A 218 37.69 -1.98 45.22
CA SER A 218 39.14 -2.09 45.03
C SER A 218 39.71 -0.80 44.41
N GLY A 219 41.02 -0.58 44.54
CA GLY A 219 41.70 0.60 43.99
C GLY A 219 41.38 1.93 44.69
N HIS A 220 41.65 3.05 44.02
CA HIS A 220 41.41 4.40 44.55
C HIS A 220 40.77 5.30 43.48
N ARG A 221 39.64 5.91 43.80
CA ARG A 221 38.95 6.85 42.90
C ARG A 221 39.30 8.29 43.27
N LEU A 222 39.92 9.01 42.35
CA LEU A 222 40.24 10.43 42.49
C LEU A 222 39.32 11.30 41.65
N VAL A 223 38.66 12.27 42.28
CA VAL A 223 37.74 13.17 41.57
C VAL A 223 37.97 14.64 41.93
N LEU A 224 37.75 15.51 40.94
CA LEU A 224 37.60 16.94 41.12
C LEU A 224 36.10 17.28 41.16
N THR A 225 35.66 17.98 42.20
CA THR A 225 34.28 18.43 42.32
C THR A 225 34.20 19.94 42.08
N TYR A 226 33.35 20.35 41.15
CA TYR A 226 33.09 21.72 40.77
C TYR A 226 31.64 22.10 41.11
N ASN A 227 31.45 23.32 41.60
CA ASN A 227 30.14 23.96 41.64
C ASN A 227 29.87 24.60 40.27
N ILE A 228 28.67 24.42 39.74
CA ILE A 228 28.22 25.04 38.51
C ILE A 228 27.27 26.19 38.87
N ALA A 229 27.70 27.41 38.60
CA ALA A 229 26.95 28.63 38.88
C ALA A 229 26.48 29.32 37.60
N HIS A 230 25.27 29.88 37.65
CA HIS A 230 24.68 30.65 36.56
C HIS A 230 24.67 32.15 36.91
N GLU A 231 25.33 32.97 36.09
CA GLU A 231 25.58 34.39 36.39
C GLU A 231 24.30 35.26 36.50
N ALA A 232 23.16 34.83 35.97
CA ALA A 232 21.91 35.60 35.97
C ALA A 232 20.87 35.19 37.04
N GLY A 233 21.24 34.37 38.04
CA GLY A 233 20.35 33.91 39.12
C GLY A 233 19.48 32.69 38.76
N SER A 234 18.97 32.00 39.80
CA SER A 234 18.43 30.64 39.76
C SER A 234 17.01 30.53 39.17
N LYS A 235 16.90 30.05 37.92
CA LYS A 235 15.65 29.54 37.32
C LYS A 235 15.68 28.04 36.99
N TYR A 236 16.83 27.38 37.20
CA TYR A 236 17.06 26.00 36.81
C TYR A 236 17.08 25.08 38.04
N SER A 237 16.06 24.25 38.20
CA SER A 237 15.99 23.17 39.20
C SER A 237 15.15 22.01 38.68
N ALA A 238 15.44 20.80 39.12
CA ALA A 238 14.67 19.63 38.74
C ALA A 238 13.21 19.71 39.26
N GLY A 239 12.97 20.34 40.41
CA GLY A 239 11.61 20.61 40.91
C GLY A 239 10.80 21.63 40.09
N ALA A 240 11.44 22.59 39.42
CA ALA A 240 10.76 23.50 38.50
C ALA A 240 10.33 22.79 37.21
N PHE A 241 11.13 21.83 36.75
CA PHE A 241 10.79 20.97 35.61
C PHE A 241 9.59 20.06 35.89
N ASP A 242 9.51 19.46 37.08
CA ASP A 242 8.35 18.64 37.47
C ASP A 242 7.04 19.46 37.47
N GLN A 243 7.06 20.70 37.98
CA GLN A 243 5.89 21.59 37.94
C GLN A 243 5.45 21.93 36.50
N GLN A 244 6.40 22.08 35.59
CA GLN A 244 6.09 22.29 34.17
C GLN A 244 5.47 21.03 33.56
N LEU A 245 6.00 19.85 33.86
CA LEU A 245 5.42 18.57 33.41
C LEU A 245 3.99 18.36 33.93
N ASP A 246 3.73 18.67 35.21
CA ASP A 246 2.40 18.57 35.81
C ASP A 246 1.40 19.52 35.12
N THR A 247 1.86 20.71 34.76
CA THR A 247 1.05 21.70 34.02
C THR A 247 0.70 21.18 32.63
N VAL A 248 1.67 20.61 31.90
CA VAL A 248 1.46 20.01 30.57
C VAL A 248 0.54 18.80 30.67
N ASN A 249 0.70 17.95 31.69
CA ASN A 249 -0.15 16.78 31.92
C ASN A 249 -1.61 17.19 32.18
N SER A 250 -1.81 18.23 33.00
CA SER A 250 -3.14 18.79 33.29
C SER A 250 -3.79 19.34 32.03
N ALA A 251 -3.03 20.07 31.20
CA ALA A 251 -3.52 20.59 29.92
C ALA A 251 -3.88 19.47 28.92
N LEU A 252 -3.03 18.44 28.79
CA LEU A 252 -3.30 17.26 27.95
C LEU A 252 -4.57 16.53 28.40
N THR A 253 -4.74 16.33 29.71
CA THR A 253 -5.93 15.70 30.30
C THR A 253 -7.19 16.53 29.99
N GLN A 254 -7.10 17.85 30.13
CA GLN A 254 -8.20 18.76 29.82
C GLN A 254 -8.57 18.72 28.33
N CYS A 255 -7.58 18.72 27.42
CA CYS A 255 -7.82 18.59 25.99
C CYS A 255 -8.57 17.31 25.66
N ARG A 256 -8.16 16.17 26.25
CA ARG A 256 -8.84 14.88 26.07
C ARG A 256 -10.33 14.92 26.43
N LEU A 257 -10.67 15.65 27.50
CA LEU A 257 -12.05 15.73 28.00
C LEU A 257 -12.90 16.72 27.20
N GLN A 258 -12.32 17.82 26.72
CA GLN A 258 -13.05 18.87 26.01
C GLN A 258 -13.18 18.62 24.51
N ASP A 259 -12.25 17.87 23.92
CA ASP A 259 -12.25 17.50 22.51
C ASP A 259 -12.01 15.98 22.39
N PRO A 260 -12.99 15.12 22.72
CA PRO A 260 -12.81 13.67 22.75
C PRO A 260 -12.79 13.01 21.36
N HIS A 261 -13.18 13.75 20.30
CA HIS A 261 -13.32 13.22 18.94
C HIS A 261 -12.22 13.69 17.98
N PHE A 262 -11.21 14.40 18.46
CA PHE A 262 -10.09 14.79 17.62
C PHE A 262 -9.36 13.57 17.04
N VAL A 263 -8.93 13.67 15.79
CA VAL A 263 -8.17 12.59 15.13
C VAL A 263 -6.67 12.73 15.41
N ARG A 264 -6.19 13.96 15.46
CA ARG A 264 -4.78 14.32 15.71
C ARG A 264 -4.63 15.81 15.99
N LYS A 265 -3.54 16.15 16.67
CA LYS A 265 -3.06 17.53 16.85
C LYS A 265 -1.57 17.61 16.58
N ILE A 266 -1.15 18.69 15.93
CA ILE A 266 0.20 18.85 15.37
C ILE A 266 0.85 20.06 16.04
N TYR A 267 2.00 19.86 16.66
CA TYR A 267 2.83 20.91 17.26
C TYR A 267 4.07 21.13 16.38
N PRO A 268 4.22 22.30 15.72
CA PRO A 268 5.44 22.66 15.03
C PRO A 268 6.63 22.72 16.00
N LEU A 269 7.75 22.12 15.60
CA LEU A 269 9.03 22.18 16.29
C LEU A 269 9.82 23.41 15.82
N ASP A 270 10.74 23.88 16.66
CA ASP A 270 11.52 25.09 16.38
C ASP A 270 12.60 24.85 15.32
N HIS A 271 13.22 23.66 15.33
CA HIS A 271 14.27 23.33 14.36
C HIS A 271 13.70 22.58 13.15
N LYS A 272 14.34 22.83 12.00
CA LYS A 272 14.16 22.03 10.78
C LYS A 272 15.14 20.87 10.79
N TYR A 273 14.61 19.65 10.87
CA TYR A 273 15.42 18.44 10.85
C TYR A 273 15.52 17.87 9.44
N SER A 274 16.64 17.20 9.15
CA SER A 274 16.85 16.55 7.85
C SER A 274 15.86 15.38 7.65
N ARG A 275 15.64 14.98 6.38
CA ARG A 275 14.82 13.81 6.06
C ARG A 275 15.49 12.46 6.37
N ALA A 276 16.76 12.46 6.75
CA ALA A 276 17.49 11.24 7.13
C ALA A 276 17.12 10.78 8.54
N GLY A 277 15.87 10.34 8.71
CA GLY A 277 15.32 9.80 9.97
C GLY A 277 15.07 10.86 11.05
N LEU A 278 13.80 11.11 11.38
CA LEU A 278 13.42 11.97 12.50
C LEU A 278 13.13 11.09 13.73
N SER A 279 14.03 11.10 14.72
CA SER A 279 13.86 10.36 15.97
C SER A 279 13.98 11.27 17.19
N LEU A 280 13.45 10.81 18.32
CA LEU A 280 13.51 11.53 19.60
C LEU A 280 14.96 11.71 20.10
N ARG A 281 15.90 10.85 19.66
CA ARG A 281 17.33 10.95 20.00
C ARG A 281 18.05 12.04 19.22
N ASP A 282 17.55 12.37 18.04
CA ASP A 282 18.19 13.33 17.11
C ASP A 282 17.68 14.77 17.30
N LEU A 283 16.65 14.97 18.15
CA LEU A 283 16.11 16.28 18.48
C LEU A 283 17.10 17.11 19.31
N LYS A 284 17.09 18.43 19.10
CA LYS A 284 18.04 19.39 19.71
C LYS A 284 17.32 20.39 20.60
N GLY A 285 18.00 20.79 21.68
CA GLY A 285 17.57 21.86 22.58
C GLY A 285 16.13 21.69 23.07
N ARG A 286 15.32 22.75 22.95
CA ARG A 286 13.92 22.78 23.39
C ARG A 286 13.04 21.70 22.76
N ASP A 287 13.23 21.40 21.48
CA ASP A 287 12.43 20.37 20.78
C ASP A 287 12.58 19.00 21.44
N ARG A 288 13.79 18.66 21.90
CA ARG A 288 14.05 17.41 22.62
C ARG A 288 13.28 17.39 23.94
N ALA A 289 13.36 18.47 24.72
CA ALA A 289 12.66 18.57 26.01
C ALA A 289 11.13 18.49 25.85
N VAL A 290 10.57 19.18 24.85
CA VAL A 290 9.14 19.13 24.52
C VAL A 290 8.72 17.73 24.11
N CYS A 291 9.42 17.11 23.15
CA CYS A 291 9.07 15.78 22.67
C CYS A 291 9.29 14.67 23.71
N GLN A 292 10.30 14.78 24.57
CA GLN A 292 10.49 13.85 25.71
C GLN A 292 9.34 13.97 26.71
N SER A 293 8.94 15.20 27.04
CA SER A 293 7.81 15.47 27.93
C SER A 293 6.51 14.89 27.34
N LEU A 294 6.23 15.19 26.07
CA LEU A 294 5.08 14.64 25.36
C LEU A 294 5.14 13.12 25.26
N TYR A 295 6.29 12.51 25.00
CA TYR A 295 6.42 11.06 24.87
C TYR A 295 6.00 10.35 26.17
N LYS A 296 6.48 10.86 27.31
CA LYS A 296 6.12 10.34 28.64
C LYS A 296 4.63 10.56 28.95
N LEU A 297 4.12 11.77 28.72
CA LEU A 297 2.77 12.16 29.12
C LEU A 297 1.66 11.65 28.18
N CYS A 298 1.93 11.52 26.88
CA CYS A 298 0.97 11.00 25.91
C CYS A 298 0.53 9.57 26.25
N SER A 299 1.48 8.68 26.57
CA SER A 299 1.14 7.29 26.90
C SER A 299 0.21 7.20 28.12
N GLN A 300 0.50 7.97 29.17
CA GLN A 300 -0.33 8.07 30.39
C GLN A 300 -1.73 8.62 30.13
N ASN A 301 -1.90 9.39 29.05
CA ASN A 301 -3.16 10.02 28.68
C ASN A 301 -3.93 9.30 27.57
N GLY A 302 -3.48 8.13 27.11
CA GLY A 302 -4.14 7.39 26.03
C GLY A 302 -3.89 7.98 24.63
N PHE A 303 -2.72 8.58 24.44
CA PHE A 303 -2.24 9.15 23.18
C PHE A 303 -0.94 8.47 22.72
N TYR A 304 -0.73 8.41 21.41
CA TYR A 304 0.57 8.18 20.79
C TYR A 304 1.22 9.51 20.42
N LEU A 305 2.55 9.55 20.52
CA LEU A 305 3.38 10.60 19.97
C LEU A 305 4.06 10.09 18.71
N PHE A 306 3.97 10.85 17.62
CA PHE A 306 4.74 10.64 16.39
C PHE A 306 5.52 11.89 16.03
N LEU A 307 6.53 11.75 15.18
CA LEU A 307 7.30 12.86 14.63
C LEU A 307 7.09 12.92 13.13
N SER A 308 7.09 14.10 12.52
CA SER A 308 6.88 14.24 11.08
C SER A 308 7.58 15.45 10.50
N HIS A 309 7.94 15.36 9.22
CA HIS A 309 8.12 16.55 8.38
C HIS A 309 6.76 17.03 7.90
N MET A 310 6.52 18.33 7.88
CA MET A 310 5.30 18.91 7.36
C MET A 310 5.60 20.01 6.34
N THR A 311 4.74 20.09 5.33
CA THR A 311 4.83 21.08 4.26
C THR A 311 3.51 21.82 4.15
N LYS A 312 3.58 23.15 4.07
CA LYS A 312 2.49 24.02 3.63
C LYS A 312 2.80 24.51 2.23
N ALA A 313 1.92 24.23 1.28
CA ALA A 313 1.96 24.71 -0.08
C ALA A 313 0.90 25.80 -0.28
N LYS A 314 1.28 26.95 -0.83
CA LYS A 314 0.38 28.05 -1.17
C LYS A 314 0.54 28.40 -2.66
N ILE A 315 -0.54 28.31 -3.43
CA ILE A 315 -0.56 28.72 -4.85
C ILE A 315 -1.19 30.11 -4.94
N LYS A 316 -0.44 31.07 -5.48
CA LYS A 316 -0.96 32.40 -5.87
C LYS A 316 -1.13 32.45 -7.38
N TYR A 317 -2.22 33.06 -7.84
CA TYR A 317 -2.49 33.28 -9.26
C TYR A 317 -2.21 34.74 -9.62
N SER A 318 -1.54 35.00 -10.74
CA SER A 318 -1.30 36.36 -11.25
C SER A 318 -2.57 36.91 -11.92
N ASP A 319 -3.34 37.70 -11.17
CA ASP A 319 -4.43 38.63 -11.55
C ASP A 319 -5.30 38.36 -12.80
N GLU A 320 -6.59 38.05 -12.56
CA GLU A 320 -7.84 38.49 -13.28
C GLU A 320 -9.00 37.50 -13.14
N SER A 321 -8.78 36.30 -12.57
CA SER A 321 -9.88 35.44 -12.14
C SER A 321 -10.07 35.57 -10.63
N GLU A 322 -11.30 35.72 -10.15
CA GLU A 322 -11.74 35.70 -8.73
C GLU A 322 -11.42 34.37 -8.00
N LYS A 323 -10.27 33.74 -8.25
CA LYS A 323 -9.86 32.47 -7.68
C LYS A 323 -9.07 32.73 -6.40
N GLU A 324 -9.62 32.29 -5.28
CA GLU A 324 -8.94 32.33 -3.98
C GLU A 324 -7.61 31.57 -3.99
N ASP A 325 -6.62 32.09 -3.26
CA ASP A 325 -5.36 31.43 -2.98
C ASP A 325 -5.60 29.99 -2.46
N LYS A 326 -5.03 28.99 -3.12
CA LYS A 326 -5.14 27.60 -2.66
C LYS A 326 -4.04 27.30 -1.66
N VAL A 327 -4.42 26.89 -0.45
CA VAL A 327 -3.50 26.42 0.58
C VAL A 327 -3.72 24.94 0.84
N ALA A 328 -2.64 24.16 0.81
CA ALA A 328 -2.63 22.75 1.19
C ALA A 328 -1.57 22.50 2.25
N MET A 329 -1.87 21.64 3.23
CA MET A 329 -0.92 21.20 4.24
C MET A 329 -0.81 19.67 4.25
N SER A 330 0.42 19.17 4.31
CA SER A 330 0.73 17.73 4.34
C SER A 330 1.75 17.38 5.40
N LEU A 331 1.54 16.22 6.04
CA LEU A 331 2.56 15.48 6.75
C LEU A 331 3.27 14.61 5.72
N ASP A 332 4.51 14.95 5.40
CA ASP A 332 5.24 14.33 4.29
C ASP A 332 5.68 12.93 4.64
N VAL A 333 6.29 12.76 5.83
CA VAL A 333 6.77 11.48 6.36
C VAL A 333 6.56 11.47 7.87
N ILE A 334 5.90 10.44 8.38
CA ILE A 334 5.58 10.23 9.80
C ILE A 334 6.44 9.08 10.35
N HIS A 335 7.10 9.34 11.47
CA HIS A 335 7.99 8.44 12.18
C HIS A 335 7.47 8.14 13.60
N GLU A 336 7.72 6.92 14.06
CA GLU A 336 7.71 6.59 15.49
C GLU A 336 8.85 7.34 16.21
N PRO A 337 8.77 7.63 17.53
CA PRO A 337 9.85 8.29 18.27
C PRO A 337 11.23 7.61 18.21
N ASN A 338 11.31 6.32 17.82
CA ASN A 338 12.58 5.62 17.60
C ASN A 338 13.20 5.88 16.20
N GLY A 339 12.47 6.54 15.29
CA GLY A 339 12.89 6.85 13.92
C GLY A 339 12.25 5.99 12.83
N ASP A 340 11.50 4.95 13.18
CA ASP A 340 10.89 4.05 12.20
C ASP A 340 9.74 4.73 11.43
N MET A 341 9.77 4.63 10.10
CA MET A 341 8.75 5.23 9.24
C MET A 341 7.42 4.45 9.32
N LEU A 342 6.30 5.18 9.44
CA LEU A 342 4.95 4.62 9.56
C LEU A 342 4.07 4.95 8.34
N ALA A 343 4.09 6.21 7.91
CA ALA A 343 3.19 6.73 6.89
C ALA A 343 3.78 7.94 6.16
N GLN A 344 3.21 8.29 5.00
CA GLN A 344 3.58 9.47 4.23
C GLN A 344 2.37 10.17 3.61
N ARG A 345 2.57 11.42 3.21
CA ARG A 345 1.63 12.22 2.40
C ARG A 345 0.23 12.33 3.00
N ILE A 346 0.12 12.51 4.32
CA ILE A 346 -1.19 12.68 4.96
C ILE A 346 -1.59 14.14 5.01
N ARG A 347 -2.69 14.52 4.34
CA ARG A 347 -3.21 15.89 4.37
C ARG A 347 -3.85 16.23 5.72
N PHE A 348 -3.73 17.49 6.13
CA PHE A 348 -4.36 18.01 7.34
C PHE A 348 -4.82 19.46 7.16
N ASN A 349 -5.70 19.93 8.05
CA ASN A 349 -6.22 21.31 8.03
C ASN A 349 -5.61 22.15 9.16
N LYS A 350 -5.69 23.49 9.03
CA LYS A 350 -5.10 24.45 9.97
C LYS A 350 -5.62 24.30 11.41
N GLU A 351 -6.86 23.82 11.60
CA GLU A 351 -7.49 23.61 12.92
C GLU A 351 -6.84 22.44 13.69
N GLN A 352 -6.05 21.61 13.01
CA GLN A 352 -5.30 20.51 13.59
C GLN A 352 -3.95 20.96 14.15
N LEU A 353 -3.52 22.20 13.89
CA LEU A 353 -2.32 22.78 14.50
C LEU A 353 -2.63 23.22 15.94
N ILE A 354 -1.75 22.89 16.89
CA ILE A 354 -1.81 23.37 18.28
C ILE A 354 -1.44 24.87 18.32
N LYS A 355 -0.50 25.27 17.46
CA LYS A 355 -0.17 26.66 17.16
C LYS A 355 0.15 26.76 15.69
N ASN A 356 -0.39 27.78 15.03
CA ASN A 356 -0.13 28.03 13.62
C ASN A 356 1.16 28.87 13.49
N PRO A 357 2.25 28.30 12.95
CA PRO A 357 3.53 29.00 12.85
C PRO A 357 3.55 30.01 11.69
N TYR A 358 2.46 30.11 10.92
CA TYR A 358 2.35 30.95 9.74
C TYR A 358 1.57 32.26 10.00
N TYR A 359 1.43 32.66 11.26
CA TYR A 359 0.97 34.01 11.61
C TYR A 359 2.17 34.98 11.56
N GLY A 360 2.10 36.02 10.71
CA GLY A 360 3.14 37.06 10.56
C GLY A 360 3.93 36.98 9.24
N ASP A 361 4.96 37.82 9.11
CA ASP A 361 5.79 38.00 7.90
C ASP A 361 6.86 36.89 7.72
N ARG A 362 6.44 35.61 7.74
CA ARG A 362 7.36 34.49 7.44
C ARG A 362 7.59 34.39 5.93
N THR A 363 8.85 34.45 5.52
CA THR A 363 9.28 34.19 4.14
C THR A 363 9.18 32.70 3.80
N GLU A 364 8.83 32.39 2.56
CA GLU A 364 8.83 31.05 1.99
C GLU A 364 10.22 30.40 2.02
N ASP A 365 10.24 29.07 2.08
CA ASP A 365 11.49 28.30 2.04
C ASP A 365 11.89 27.99 0.59
N SER A 366 10.91 27.85 -0.31
CA SER A 366 11.09 27.68 -1.75
C SER A 366 9.87 28.21 -2.52
N PHE A 367 10.07 28.53 -3.79
CA PHE A 367 8.99 28.82 -4.72
C PHE A 367 9.28 28.25 -6.12
N GLU A 368 8.22 27.90 -6.86
CA GLU A 368 8.29 27.40 -8.23
C GLU A 368 7.28 28.16 -9.10
N GLU A 369 7.74 28.68 -10.24
CA GLU A 369 6.91 29.32 -11.25
C GLU A 369 6.49 28.28 -12.29
N SER A 370 5.20 28.24 -12.64
CA SER A 370 4.70 27.30 -13.65
C SER A 370 5.37 27.50 -15.02
N GLU A 371 5.76 26.40 -15.69
CA GLU A 371 6.31 26.46 -17.06
C GLU A 371 5.33 27.17 -18.03
N TYR A 372 5.88 27.98 -18.93
CA TYR A 372 5.14 28.89 -19.81
C TYR A 372 4.26 28.14 -20.83
N LEU A 373 3.04 27.78 -20.42
CA LEU A 373 1.98 27.25 -21.27
C LEU A 373 1.17 28.44 -21.80
N GLY A 374 1.51 28.93 -23.00
CA GLY A 374 0.95 30.17 -23.57
C GLY A 374 -0.56 30.39 -23.32
N ASN A 375 -0.90 31.64 -22.99
CA ASN A 375 -2.24 32.17 -22.67
C ASN A 375 -2.97 31.60 -21.43
N GLU A 376 -2.38 30.71 -20.63
CA GLU A 376 -2.89 30.42 -19.27
C GLU A 376 -2.20 31.31 -18.23
N SER A 377 -2.95 31.77 -17.22
CA SER A 377 -2.43 32.68 -16.19
C SER A 377 -1.35 32.01 -15.34
N GLU A 378 -0.25 32.74 -15.11
CA GLU A 378 0.88 32.27 -14.31
C GLU A 378 0.45 32.00 -12.86
N SER A 379 0.87 30.86 -12.32
CA SER A 379 0.68 30.53 -10.91
C SER A 379 2.03 30.26 -10.26
N ILE A 380 2.23 30.83 -9.07
CA ILE A 380 3.45 30.67 -8.28
C ILE A 380 3.12 29.81 -7.07
N LEU A 381 3.83 28.69 -6.95
CA LEU A 381 3.76 27.78 -5.80
C LEU A 381 4.80 28.22 -4.76
N TYR A 382 4.36 28.51 -3.54
CA TYR A 382 5.21 28.80 -2.39
C TYR A 382 5.16 27.63 -1.41
N GLU A 383 6.31 27.14 -0.95
CA GLU A 383 6.40 26.05 0.03
C GLU A 383 7.09 26.49 1.33
N TYR A 384 6.57 25.97 2.45
CA TYR A 384 7.11 26.16 3.79
C TYR A 384 7.30 24.79 4.42
N HIS A 385 8.52 24.48 4.88
CA HIS A 385 8.87 23.19 5.45
C HIS A 385 9.22 23.32 6.93
N ASP A 386 8.58 22.48 7.75
CA ASP A 386 8.77 22.43 9.20
C ASP A 386 8.88 20.97 9.68
N SER A 387 9.38 20.78 10.89
CA SER A 387 9.28 19.51 11.60
C SER A 387 8.20 19.62 12.68
N ALA A 388 7.55 18.51 13.01
CA ALA A 388 6.39 18.52 13.89
C ALA A 388 6.32 17.30 14.81
N ALA A 389 5.79 17.51 16.01
CA ALA A 389 5.29 16.46 16.88
C ALA A 389 3.77 16.27 16.65
N ILE A 390 3.32 15.04 16.59
CA ILE A 390 1.92 14.68 16.36
C ILE A 390 1.39 13.92 17.57
N ILE A 391 0.32 14.43 18.15
CA ILE A 391 -0.45 13.77 19.21
C ILE A 391 -1.65 13.09 18.55
N CYS A 392 -1.75 11.77 18.67
CA CYS A 392 -2.84 10.98 18.10
C CYS A 392 -3.52 10.13 19.18
N PRO A 393 -4.84 10.17 19.33
CA PRO A 393 -5.56 9.24 20.17
C PRO A 393 -5.33 7.79 19.80
N LYS A 394 -5.08 6.96 20.81
CA LYS A 394 -4.79 5.55 20.60
C LYS A 394 -5.95 4.87 19.86
N ASN A 395 -7.21 5.21 20.17
CA ASN A 395 -8.43 4.75 19.49
C ASN A 395 -8.57 5.22 18.02
N HIS A 396 -7.84 6.27 17.59
CA HIS A 396 -7.86 6.80 16.22
C HIS A 396 -6.66 6.38 15.37
N LEU A 397 -5.73 5.56 15.89
CA LEU A 397 -4.53 5.11 15.18
C LEU A 397 -4.85 4.52 13.79
N GLY A 398 -5.83 3.61 13.74
CA GLY A 398 -6.22 2.95 12.48
C GLY A 398 -6.82 3.92 11.45
N THR A 399 -7.59 4.92 11.89
CA THR A 399 -8.20 5.92 10.99
C THR A 399 -7.18 6.96 10.53
N PHE A 400 -6.29 7.38 11.43
CA PHE A 400 -5.25 8.37 11.18
C PHE A 400 -4.28 7.93 10.08
N LEU A 401 -3.84 6.67 10.11
CA LEU A 401 -2.83 6.17 9.19
C LEU A 401 -3.44 5.62 7.88
N ARG A 402 -4.75 5.36 7.81
CA ARG A 402 -5.40 4.68 6.67
C ARG A 402 -5.07 5.26 5.28
N SER A 403 -5.03 6.58 5.12
CA SER A 403 -4.86 7.21 3.80
C SER A 403 -3.41 7.37 3.34
N GLY A 404 -2.43 7.03 4.18
CA GLY A 404 -1.01 7.22 3.89
C GLY A 404 -0.07 6.21 4.55
N CYS A 405 -0.60 5.20 5.24
CA CYS A 405 0.20 4.16 5.88
C CYS A 405 0.96 3.38 4.82
N ILE A 406 2.28 3.39 4.95
CA ILE A 406 3.17 2.57 4.12
C ILE A 406 3.52 1.30 4.89
N ASN A 407 3.72 1.44 6.21
CA ASN A 407 4.23 0.35 7.04
C ASN A 407 3.21 -0.06 8.11
N MET A 408 2.23 -0.85 7.69
CA MET A 408 1.20 -1.41 8.59
C MET A 408 1.80 -2.32 9.66
N GLU A 409 2.97 -2.93 9.40
CA GLU A 409 3.69 -3.78 10.34
C GLU A 409 4.14 -2.99 11.58
N ASN A 410 4.77 -1.84 11.38
CA ASN A 410 5.22 -1.00 12.49
C ASN A 410 4.02 -0.49 13.32
N VAL A 411 2.91 -0.14 12.66
CA VAL A 411 1.67 0.28 13.34
C VAL A 411 1.11 -0.83 14.24
N MET A 412 1.13 -2.07 13.76
CA MET A 412 0.72 -3.23 14.55
C MET A 412 1.64 -3.46 15.74
N LEU A 413 2.96 -3.43 15.53
CA LEU A 413 3.94 -3.64 16.59
C LEU A 413 3.80 -2.59 17.71
N ILE A 414 3.52 -1.33 17.34
CA ILE A 414 3.24 -0.26 18.30
C ILE A 414 2.01 -0.61 19.15
N ALA A 415 0.91 -1.03 18.51
CA ALA A 415 -0.31 -1.39 19.23
C ALA A 415 -0.12 -2.63 20.12
N MET A 416 0.60 -3.67 19.65
CA MET A 416 0.90 -4.87 20.43
C MET A 416 1.77 -4.55 21.65
N ARG A 417 2.84 -3.76 21.46
CA ARG A 417 3.73 -3.32 22.55
C ARG A 417 2.95 -2.49 23.59
N ASP A 418 2.08 -1.59 23.13
CA ASP A 418 1.28 -0.77 24.04
C ASP A 418 0.29 -1.59 24.89
N ILE A 419 -0.29 -2.67 24.33
CA ILE A 419 -1.14 -3.61 25.09
C ILE A 419 -0.32 -4.38 26.12
N GLU A 420 0.90 -4.82 25.76
CA GLU A 420 1.80 -5.51 26.70
C GLU A 420 2.26 -4.60 27.84
N GLU A 421 2.56 -3.33 27.54
CA GLU A 421 2.95 -2.32 28.53
C GLU A 421 1.74 -1.85 29.38
N ASN A 422 0.53 -1.88 28.82
CA ASN A 422 -0.69 -1.42 29.48
C ASN A 422 -1.84 -2.44 29.37
N PRO A 423 -1.76 -3.59 30.08
CA PRO A 423 -2.73 -4.69 29.94
C PRO A 423 -4.17 -4.35 30.38
N ASN A 424 -4.37 -3.23 31.09
CA ASN A 424 -5.67 -2.74 31.52
C ASN A 424 -6.26 -1.66 30.59
N ALA A 425 -5.56 -1.28 29.52
CA ALA A 425 -6.06 -0.31 28.55
C ALA A 425 -7.20 -0.95 27.72
N SER A 426 -8.26 -0.17 27.46
CA SER A 426 -9.62 -0.60 27.07
C SER A 426 -9.72 -1.52 25.84
N GLY A 427 -10.90 -2.14 25.62
CA GLY A 427 -11.20 -2.97 24.44
C GLY A 427 -11.05 -2.29 23.07
N ASP A 428 -10.76 -0.98 23.03
CA ASP A 428 -10.58 -0.20 21.79
C ASP A 428 -9.35 -0.65 20.98
N TYR A 429 -8.32 -1.20 21.63
CA TYR A 429 -7.10 -1.66 20.94
C TYR A 429 -7.30 -2.93 20.13
N PHE A 430 -8.12 -3.86 20.64
CA PHE A 430 -8.48 -5.06 19.90
C PHE A 430 -9.29 -4.70 18.65
N ALA A 431 -10.22 -3.74 18.76
CA ALA A 431 -10.95 -3.22 17.60
C ALA A 431 -10.01 -2.56 16.57
N ILE A 432 -8.94 -1.90 17.02
CA ILE A 432 -7.90 -1.37 16.12
C ILE A 432 -7.13 -2.49 15.43
N LEU A 433 -6.64 -3.48 16.17
CA LEU A 433 -5.92 -4.62 15.58
C LEU A 433 -6.80 -5.39 14.59
N GLU A 434 -8.08 -5.61 14.92
CA GLU A 434 -9.05 -6.22 14.00
C GLU A 434 -9.30 -5.37 12.76
N SER A 435 -9.45 -4.04 12.94
CA SER A 435 -9.57 -3.10 11.82
C SER A 435 -8.34 -3.20 10.92
N ILE A 436 -7.13 -3.09 11.48
CA ILE A 436 -5.87 -3.18 10.73
C ILE A 436 -5.75 -4.54 10.04
N ALA A 437 -6.05 -5.65 10.72
CA ALA A 437 -6.02 -7.00 10.14
C ALA A 437 -7.00 -7.17 8.97
N LYS A 438 -8.18 -6.53 9.03
CA LYS A 438 -9.17 -6.51 7.95
C LYS A 438 -8.68 -5.77 6.70
N TYR A 439 -7.81 -4.77 6.86
CA TYR A 439 -7.27 -3.96 5.76
C TYR A 439 -5.86 -4.38 5.32
N MET A 440 -5.30 -5.46 5.87
CA MET A 440 -4.04 -5.99 5.35
C MET A 440 -4.18 -6.30 3.86
N PRO A 441 -3.34 -5.71 3.00
CA PRO A 441 -3.54 -5.77 1.56
C PRO A 441 -3.42 -7.21 1.06
N THR A 442 -4.39 -7.61 0.24
CA THR A 442 -4.41 -8.88 -0.51
C THR A 442 -3.34 -8.96 -1.61
N ARG A 443 -2.30 -8.10 -1.63
CA ARG A 443 -1.15 -8.18 -2.53
C ARG A 443 0.15 -7.56 -1.99
N ALA A 444 1.24 -8.31 -2.18
CA ALA A 444 2.66 -7.97 -2.34
C ALA A 444 3.50 -7.42 -1.17
N GLU A 445 2.95 -6.75 -0.16
CA GLU A 445 3.72 -6.30 1.02
C GLU A 445 3.06 -6.78 2.33
N ILE A 446 3.06 -8.09 2.53
CA ILE A 446 2.64 -8.70 3.80
C ILE A 446 3.78 -8.52 4.83
N PRO A 447 3.49 -8.04 6.06
CA PRO A 447 4.46 -7.87 7.15
C PRO A 447 5.36 -9.09 7.37
N ARG A 448 6.65 -8.91 7.72
CA ARG A 448 7.52 -10.05 8.05
C ARG A 448 7.10 -10.76 9.36
N ASN A 449 6.35 -10.06 10.21
CA ASN A 449 6.01 -10.49 11.58
C ASN A 449 4.60 -11.09 11.77
N TYR A 450 3.92 -11.62 10.75
CA TYR A 450 2.61 -12.29 10.94
C TYR A 450 2.68 -13.48 11.90
N THR A 451 3.84 -14.14 12.00
CA THR A 451 4.07 -15.22 12.97
C THR A 451 3.94 -14.72 14.40
N THR A 452 4.53 -13.56 14.70
CA THR A 452 4.41 -12.87 15.98
C THR A 452 2.95 -12.54 16.29
N MET A 453 2.16 -12.12 15.30
CA MET A 453 0.75 -11.81 15.49
C MET A 453 -0.11 -13.05 15.76
N ILE A 454 0.13 -14.16 15.04
CA ILE A 454 -0.57 -15.43 15.27
C ILE A 454 -0.26 -15.94 16.69
N GLU A 455 1.01 -15.93 17.09
CA GLU A 455 1.46 -16.35 18.43
C GLU A 455 0.90 -15.45 19.53
N TRP A 456 0.94 -14.13 19.33
CA TRP A 456 0.42 -13.15 20.29
C TRP A 456 -1.10 -13.29 20.46
N ALA A 457 -1.85 -13.36 19.35
CA ALA A 457 -3.31 -13.51 19.40
C ALA A 457 -3.73 -14.80 20.11
N TRP A 458 -2.98 -15.89 19.91
CA TRP A 458 -3.21 -17.14 20.63
C TRP A 458 -2.90 -17.02 22.12
N LYS A 459 -1.74 -16.44 22.48
CA LYS A 459 -1.30 -16.24 23.86
C LYS A 459 -2.30 -15.40 24.68
N HIS A 460 -2.98 -14.46 24.04
CA HIS A 460 -3.97 -13.57 24.65
C HIS A 460 -5.42 -14.01 24.46
N ASP A 461 -5.67 -15.26 24.04
CA ASP A 461 -7.02 -15.85 23.84
C ASP A 461 -7.93 -15.03 22.91
N HIS A 462 -7.34 -14.36 21.91
CA HIS A 462 -8.04 -13.48 20.99
C HIS A 462 -8.36 -14.16 19.64
N GLN A 463 -9.38 -15.02 19.64
CA GLN A 463 -9.71 -15.93 18.53
C GLN A 463 -10.00 -15.25 17.18
N SER A 464 -10.62 -14.07 17.18
CA SER A 464 -10.97 -13.31 15.97
C SER A 464 -9.69 -12.84 15.24
N LEU A 465 -8.82 -12.11 15.94
CA LEU A 465 -7.50 -11.70 15.45
C LEU A 465 -6.65 -12.90 15.03
N TYR A 466 -6.62 -13.98 15.82
CA TYR A 466 -5.90 -15.21 15.44
C TYR A 466 -6.40 -15.76 14.10
N THR A 467 -7.72 -15.88 13.92
CA THR A 467 -8.33 -16.37 12.68
C THR A 467 -8.00 -15.48 11.50
N MET A 468 -8.16 -14.16 11.66
CA MET A 468 -7.85 -13.17 10.61
C MET A 468 -6.37 -13.20 10.21
N SER A 469 -5.48 -13.34 11.19
CA SER A 469 -4.03 -13.41 10.99
C SER A 469 -3.62 -14.64 10.19
N VAL A 470 -4.18 -15.80 10.55
CA VAL A 470 -3.93 -17.04 9.83
C VAL A 470 -4.48 -16.96 8.41
N LEU A 471 -5.73 -16.51 8.23
CA LEU A 471 -6.35 -16.36 6.90
C LEU A 471 -5.58 -15.39 6.01
N GLY A 472 -5.09 -14.27 6.56
CA GLY A 472 -4.27 -13.31 5.84
C GLY A 472 -2.93 -13.88 5.35
N SER A 473 -2.42 -14.95 5.96
CA SER A 473 -1.20 -15.61 5.50
C SER A 473 -1.41 -16.53 4.30
N ILE A 474 -2.63 -17.00 4.02
CA ILE A 474 -2.91 -18.07 3.05
C ILE A 474 -2.53 -17.71 1.61
N PRO A 475 -2.84 -16.52 1.06
CA PRO A 475 -2.57 -16.24 -0.36
C PRO A 475 -1.09 -16.30 -0.76
N ASP A 476 -0.18 -15.77 0.09
CA ASP A 476 1.24 -15.59 -0.28
C ASP A 476 2.24 -16.24 0.72
N ARG A 477 1.81 -16.61 1.93
CA ARG A 477 2.66 -17.09 3.05
C ARG A 477 2.10 -18.32 3.78
N LEU A 478 1.27 -19.11 3.10
CA LEU A 478 0.57 -20.28 3.66
C LEU A 478 1.50 -21.17 4.48
N GLU A 479 2.66 -21.49 3.92
CA GLU A 479 3.60 -22.42 4.54
C GLU A 479 4.03 -21.95 5.93
N VAL A 480 4.36 -20.68 6.07
CA VAL A 480 4.88 -20.14 7.32
C VAL A 480 3.76 -19.90 8.33
N GLY A 481 2.58 -19.44 7.87
CA GLY A 481 1.41 -19.29 8.73
C GLY A 481 1.02 -20.64 9.35
N MET A 482 0.96 -21.70 8.53
CA MET A 482 0.62 -23.04 8.99
C MET A 482 1.71 -23.69 9.85
N LYS A 483 3.00 -23.43 9.58
CA LYS A 483 4.07 -23.83 10.49
C LYS A 483 3.96 -23.16 11.86
N THR A 484 3.51 -21.91 11.91
CA THR A 484 3.29 -21.19 13.18
C THR A 484 2.14 -21.80 13.96
N VAL A 485 1.02 -22.11 13.29
CA VAL A 485 -0.09 -22.84 13.92
C VAL A 485 0.34 -24.23 14.41
N ALA A 486 1.17 -24.94 13.63
CA ALA A 486 1.74 -26.22 14.06
C ALA A 486 2.59 -26.06 15.34
N LYS A 487 3.42 -25.02 15.42
CA LYS A 487 4.23 -24.69 16.60
C LYS A 487 3.35 -24.47 17.83
N ILE A 488 2.25 -23.72 17.68
CA ILE A 488 1.26 -23.50 18.75
C ILE A 488 0.64 -24.82 19.21
N ILE A 489 0.13 -25.63 18.29
CA ILE A 489 -0.47 -26.95 18.60
C ILE A 489 0.54 -27.86 19.33
N ASN A 490 1.78 -27.90 18.83
CA ASN A 490 2.84 -28.72 19.41
C ASN A 490 3.22 -28.25 20.82
N ALA A 491 3.23 -26.93 21.07
CA ALA A 491 3.50 -26.36 22.40
C ALA A 491 2.38 -26.68 23.40
N ASP A 492 1.12 -26.40 23.04
CA ASP A 492 -0.07 -26.69 23.87
C ASP A 492 -0.14 -28.17 24.27
N ILE A 493 0.17 -29.08 23.34
CA ILE A 493 0.13 -30.54 23.58
C ILE A 493 1.37 -31.05 24.32
N SER A 494 2.50 -30.35 24.24
CA SER A 494 3.65 -30.70 25.08
C SER A 494 3.38 -30.37 26.55
N GLU A 495 2.60 -29.33 26.82
CA GLU A 495 2.16 -28.95 28.17
C GLU A 495 0.99 -29.81 28.67
N ALA A 496 0.04 -30.15 27.80
CA ALA A 496 -1.09 -31.02 28.12
C ALA A 496 -0.74 -32.50 27.90
N ASN A 497 -0.66 -33.30 28.97
CA ASN A 497 -0.39 -34.76 28.98
C ASN A 497 -0.63 -35.47 27.62
N PRO A 498 0.35 -36.18 27.03
CA PRO A 498 0.28 -36.73 25.66
C PRO A 498 -0.89 -37.68 25.35
N GLN A 499 -1.68 -38.09 26.36
CA GLN A 499 -2.93 -38.83 26.17
C GLN A 499 -4.17 -37.94 25.89
N THR A 500 -4.04 -36.61 25.94
CA THR A 500 -5.15 -35.67 25.77
C THR A 500 -5.77 -35.78 24.36
N VAL A 501 -7.11 -35.79 24.30
CA VAL A 501 -7.85 -35.77 23.04
C VAL A 501 -7.72 -34.37 22.44
N VAL A 502 -7.03 -34.26 21.30
CA VAL A 502 -6.84 -32.97 20.62
C VAL A 502 -8.16 -32.52 19.98
N GLN A 503 -8.63 -31.33 20.40
CA GLN A 503 -9.77 -30.66 19.78
C GLN A 503 -9.29 -29.76 18.63
N TRP A 504 -9.16 -30.33 17.43
CA TRP A 504 -8.65 -29.60 16.25
C TRP A 504 -9.44 -28.34 15.91
N ASP A 505 -10.77 -28.35 16.13
CA ASP A 505 -11.63 -27.20 15.87
C ASP A 505 -11.31 -25.99 16.78
N LYS A 506 -10.66 -26.18 17.95
CA LYS A 506 -10.13 -25.09 18.78
C LYS A 506 -9.12 -24.23 18.01
N TYR A 507 -8.22 -24.89 17.27
CA TYR A 507 -7.11 -24.25 16.56
C TYR A 507 -7.48 -23.83 15.14
N LEU A 508 -8.40 -24.56 14.50
CA LEU A 508 -8.63 -24.47 13.06
C LEU A 508 -10.08 -24.17 12.68
N GLY A 509 -11.04 -24.18 13.61
CA GLY A 509 -12.46 -24.03 13.29
C GLY A 509 -12.77 -22.76 12.50
N GLY A 510 -12.43 -21.59 13.07
CA GLY A 510 -12.61 -20.30 12.39
C GLY A 510 -11.81 -20.17 11.10
N VAL A 511 -10.61 -20.75 11.05
CA VAL A 511 -9.73 -20.73 9.86
C VAL A 511 -10.35 -21.55 8.73
N ILE A 512 -10.81 -22.77 9.01
CA ILE A 512 -11.43 -23.65 8.01
C ILE A 512 -12.70 -23.03 7.45
N ASP A 513 -13.50 -22.38 8.30
CA ASP A 513 -14.74 -21.75 7.85
C ASP A 513 -14.47 -20.54 6.97
N GLY A 514 -13.40 -19.78 7.25
CA GLY A 514 -12.97 -18.64 6.45
C GLY A 514 -12.28 -18.98 5.12
N ILE A 515 -11.78 -20.21 4.92
CA ILE A 515 -11.19 -20.64 3.65
C ILE A 515 -12.30 -20.99 2.64
N SER A 516 -12.36 -20.23 1.55
CA SER A 516 -13.33 -20.44 0.47
C SER A 516 -12.93 -21.54 -0.52
N SER A 517 -11.64 -21.62 -0.87
CA SER A 517 -11.07 -22.58 -1.84
C SER A 517 -10.79 -23.93 -1.19
N LEU A 518 -11.28 -25.01 -1.81
CA LEU A 518 -10.94 -26.38 -1.38
C LEU A 518 -9.47 -26.72 -1.61
N THR A 519 -8.84 -26.06 -2.60
CA THR A 519 -7.41 -26.21 -2.89
C THR A 519 -6.58 -25.62 -1.75
N ASP A 520 -6.87 -24.37 -1.36
CA ASP A 520 -6.15 -23.69 -0.29
C ASP A 520 -6.34 -24.43 1.02
N LEU A 521 -7.56 -24.92 1.29
CA LEU A 521 -7.86 -25.74 2.46
C LEU A 521 -6.99 -27.01 2.49
N ALA A 522 -6.96 -27.77 1.39
CA ALA A 522 -6.18 -29.00 1.34
C ALA A 522 -4.68 -28.74 1.46
N GLN A 523 -4.18 -27.64 0.90
CA GLN A 523 -2.79 -27.24 1.03
C GLN A 523 -2.46 -26.85 2.49
N CYS A 524 -3.28 -26.01 3.13
CA CYS A 524 -3.16 -25.65 4.54
C CYS A 524 -3.10 -26.88 5.44
N LEU A 525 -4.05 -27.81 5.27
CA LEU A 525 -4.11 -29.03 6.07
C LEU A 525 -2.94 -29.97 5.79
N THR A 526 -2.43 -30.02 4.56
CA THR A 526 -1.23 -30.83 4.22
C THR A 526 0.03 -30.26 4.86
N THR A 527 0.26 -28.95 4.73
CA THR A 527 1.38 -28.29 5.41
C THR A 527 1.34 -28.49 6.93
N LEU A 528 0.14 -28.43 7.52
CA LEU A 528 -0.03 -28.66 8.95
C LEU A 528 0.28 -30.12 9.32
N GLU A 529 -0.22 -31.10 8.56
CA GLU A 529 0.07 -32.53 8.74
C GLU A 529 1.57 -32.82 8.69
N ASP A 530 2.29 -32.17 7.78
CA ASP A 530 3.73 -32.35 7.62
C ASP A 530 4.54 -31.77 8.79
N THR A 531 3.99 -30.77 9.49
CA THR A 531 4.71 -29.99 10.53
C THR A 531 4.35 -30.40 11.96
N VAL A 532 3.15 -30.93 12.22
CA VAL A 532 2.79 -31.41 13.57
C VAL A 532 3.67 -32.59 14.00
N ILE A 533 3.87 -32.75 15.32
CA ILE A 533 4.65 -33.87 15.87
C ILE A 533 4.13 -35.24 15.39
N ASP A 534 5.03 -36.19 15.20
CA ASP A 534 4.72 -37.49 14.56
C ASP A 534 3.63 -38.29 15.27
N SER A 535 3.51 -38.15 16.60
CA SER A 535 2.47 -38.83 17.39
C SER A 535 1.05 -38.38 17.04
N LEU A 536 0.89 -37.18 16.49
CA LEU A 536 -0.41 -36.59 16.14
C LEU A 536 -0.82 -36.87 14.69
N LYS A 537 0.14 -37.11 13.78
CA LYS A 537 -0.10 -37.29 12.34
C LYS A 537 -1.23 -38.29 12.04
N PRO A 538 -1.30 -39.49 12.63
CA PRO A 538 -2.37 -40.45 12.32
C PRO A 538 -3.77 -39.96 12.73
N LYS A 539 -3.88 -39.26 13.87
CA LYS A 539 -5.15 -38.70 14.35
C LYS A 539 -5.56 -37.50 13.50
N PHE A 540 -4.59 -36.65 13.16
CA PHE A 540 -4.79 -35.48 12.31
C PHE A 540 -5.21 -35.89 10.90
N SER A 541 -4.57 -36.89 10.30
CA SER A 541 -4.89 -37.40 8.96
C SER A 541 -6.36 -37.85 8.83
N ARG A 542 -6.85 -38.58 9.84
CA ARG A 542 -8.28 -38.99 9.90
C ARG A 542 -9.21 -37.79 9.99
N TRP A 543 -8.88 -36.79 10.82
CA TRP A 543 -9.67 -35.58 10.96
C TRP A 543 -9.63 -34.71 9.69
N LYS A 544 -8.45 -34.56 9.07
CA LYS A 544 -8.25 -33.86 7.79
C LYS A 544 -9.16 -34.43 6.71
N ILE A 545 -9.16 -35.75 6.50
CA ILE A 545 -10.00 -36.41 5.49
C ILE A 545 -11.49 -36.13 5.76
N ALA A 546 -11.93 -36.21 7.02
CA ALA A 546 -13.31 -35.92 7.40
C ALA A 546 -13.67 -34.44 7.16
N THR A 547 -12.76 -33.52 7.46
CA THR A 547 -12.93 -32.07 7.27
C THR A 547 -12.98 -31.68 5.80
N GLU A 548 -12.05 -32.15 4.97
CA GLU A 548 -12.07 -31.92 3.52
C GLU A 548 -13.37 -32.43 2.91
N ARG A 549 -13.82 -33.64 3.31
CA ARG A 549 -15.09 -34.21 2.85
C ARG A 549 -16.28 -33.35 3.27
N ARG A 550 -16.34 -32.92 4.54
CA ARG A 550 -17.39 -32.04 5.07
C ARG A 550 -17.45 -30.72 4.28
N ARG A 551 -16.30 -30.06 4.05
CA ARG A 551 -16.23 -28.80 3.31
C ARG A 551 -16.62 -28.98 1.83
N PHE A 552 -16.21 -30.07 1.19
CA PHE A 552 -16.64 -30.40 -0.16
C PHE A 552 -18.17 -30.55 -0.29
N TYR A 553 -18.85 -31.15 0.70
CA TYR A 553 -20.32 -31.26 0.68
C TYR A 553 -21.03 -29.96 1.09
N ALA A 554 -20.42 -29.15 1.95
CA ALA A 554 -21.01 -27.89 2.43
C ALA A 554 -20.91 -26.75 1.40
N LYS A 555 -19.88 -26.74 0.55
CA LYS A 555 -19.65 -25.68 -0.44
C LYS A 555 -20.80 -25.63 -1.46
N THR A 556 -21.41 -24.47 -1.67
CA THR A 556 -22.63 -24.34 -2.50
C THR A 556 -22.34 -24.34 -4.00
N ILE A 557 -21.23 -23.73 -4.42
CA ILE A 557 -20.78 -23.64 -5.81
C ILE A 557 -19.33 -24.12 -5.86
N LEU A 558 -19.00 -25.06 -6.75
CA LEU A 558 -17.62 -25.47 -7.01
C LEU A 558 -17.09 -24.67 -8.19
N ASP A 559 -15.96 -23.99 -8.03
CA ASP A 559 -15.40 -23.09 -9.04
C ASP A 559 -13.95 -23.41 -9.40
N THR A 560 -13.34 -22.63 -10.29
CA THR A 560 -11.95 -22.84 -10.74
C THR A 560 -10.92 -22.76 -9.61
N SER A 561 -11.21 -22.14 -8.47
CA SER A 561 -10.31 -22.18 -7.30
C SER A 561 -10.20 -23.59 -6.70
N ASP A 562 -11.23 -24.43 -6.89
CA ASP A 562 -11.26 -25.82 -6.40
C ASP A 562 -10.64 -26.82 -7.39
N GLU A 563 -10.23 -26.37 -8.57
CA GLU A 563 -9.78 -27.24 -9.66
C GLU A 563 -8.59 -28.12 -9.27
N PRO A 564 -7.48 -27.62 -8.70
CA PRO A 564 -6.37 -28.48 -8.28
C PRO A 564 -6.77 -29.54 -7.25
N PHE A 565 -7.62 -29.18 -6.28
CA PHE A 565 -8.19 -30.13 -5.31
C PHE A 565 -8.94 -31.27 -6.00
N ILE A 566 -9.74 -30.94 -7.02
CA ILE A 566 -10.54 -31.91 -7.78
C ILE A 566 -9.63 -32.79 -8.66
N ILE A 567 -8.71 -32.19 -9.42
CA ILE A 567 -7.81 -32.89 -10.35
C ILE A 567 -6.98 -33.95 -9.61
N SER A 568 -6.43 -33.60 -8.44
CA SER A 568 -5.61 -34.52 -7.65
C SER A 568 -6.33 -35.82 -7.22
N ARG A 569 -7.67 -35.83 -7.26
CA ARG A 569 -8.52 -36.96 -6.82
C ARG A 569 -9.24 -37.70 -7.96
N LEU A 570 -9.04 -37.30 -9.22
CA LEU A 570 -9.70 -37.93 -10.38
C LEU A 570 -9.34 -39.41 -10.57
N ASN A 571 -8.17 -39.85 -10.06
CA ASN A 571 -7.72 -41.23 -10.14
C ASN A 571 -8.50 -42.20 -9.23
N ASN A 572 -9.33 -41.70 -8.30
CA ASN A 572 -10.15 -42.54 -7.43
C ASN A 572 -11.54 -42.78 -8.08
N PRO A 573 -11.83 -44.00 -8.59
CA PRO A 573 -13.04 -44.23 -9.37
C PRO A 573 -14.34 -44.17 -8.58
N GLU A 574 -14.31 -44.58 -7.30
CA GLU A 574 -15.46 -44.52 -6.41
C GLU A 574 -15.81 -43.07 -6.09
N TRP A 575 -14.81 -42.24 -5.79
CA TRP A 575 -15.02 -40.81 -5.54
C TRP A 575 -15.48 -40.07 -6.79
N LEU A 576 -14.87 -40.35 -7.94
CA LEU A 576 -15.27 -39.77 -9.23
C LEU A 576 -16.76 -40.02 -9.51
N THR A 577 -17.18 -41.29 -9.41
CA THR A 577 -18.54 -41.69 -9.79
C THR A 577 -19.60 -41.30 -8.75
N ASN A 578 -19.33 -41.51 -7.46
CA ASN A 578 -20.34 -41.37 -6.40
C ASN A 578 -20.34 -39.99 -5.75
N CYS A 579 -19.25 -39.22 -5.86
CA CYS A 579 -19.11 -37.93 -5.20
C CYS A 579 -18.96 -36.77 -6.20
N LEU A 580 -17.95 -36.82 -7.08
CA LEU A 580 -17.61 -35.69 -7.94
C LEU A 580 -18.64 -35.46 -9.05
N VAL A 581 -19.03 -36.50 -9.80
CA VAL A 581 -19.99 -36.37 -10.91
C VAL A 581 -21.31 -35.74 -10.45
N PRO A 582 -22.00 -36.23 -9.40
CA PRO A 582 -23.22 -35.59 -8.89
C PRO A 582 -22.99 -34.15 -8.41
N ALA A 583 -21.84 -33.89 -7.77
CA ALA A 583 -21.50 -32.55 -7.28
C ALA A 583 -21.27 -31.55 -8.41
N LEU A 584 -20.58 -31.92 -9.49
CA LEU A 584 -20.36 -31.04 -10.63
C LEU A 584 -21.66 -30.75 -11.37
N ILE A 585 -22.53 -31.76 -11.56
CA ILE A 585 -23.83 -31.58 -12.21
C ILE A 585 -24.69 -30.56 -11.45
N THR A 586 -24.70 -30.62 -10.13
CA THR A 586 -25.56 -29.80 -9.28
C THR A 586 -24.92 -28.44 -8.95
N ARG A 587 -23.63 -28.41 -8.60
CA ARG A 587 -22.96 -27.25 -7.98
C ARG A 587 -21.76 -26.72 -8.79
N GLY A 588 -21.31 -27.38 -9.85
CA GLY A 588 -20.11 -26.98 -10.60
C GLY A 588 -20.32 -25.74 -11.47
N ASP A 589 -19.43 -24.76 -11.41
CA ASP A 589 -19.44 -23.64 -12.34
C ASP A 589 -19.12 -24.12 -13.77
N LYS A 590 -19.44 -23.29 -14.75
CA LYS A 590 -19.27 -23.60 -16.17
C LYS A 590 -17.79 -23.83 -16.56
N THR A 591 -16.88 -23.02 -16.05
CA THR A 591 -15.45 -23.06 -16.37
C THR A 591 -14.76 -24.29 -15.79
N LEU A 592 -15.03 -24.61 -14.52
CA LEU A 592 -14.58 -25.80 -13.81
C LEU A 592 -15.12 -27.05 -14.48
N ILE A 593 -16.43 -27.12 -14.79
CA ILE A 593 -17.00 -28.29 -15.48
C ILE A 593 -16.27 -28.51 -16.81
N ARG A 594 -16.08 -27.45 -17.61
CA ARG A 594 -15.35 -27.54 -18.88
C ARG A 594 -13.93 -28.07 -18.69
N SER A 595 -13.20 -27.54 -17.71
CA SER A 595 -11.83 -27.99 -17.46
C SER A 595 -11.76 -29.45 -17.01
N VAL A 596 -12.60 -29.85 -16.05
CA VAL A 596 -12.65 -31.24 -15.56
C VAL A 596 -13.06 -32.20 -16.68
N VAL A 597 -14.07 -31.86 -17.48
CA VAL A 597 -14.50 -32.68 -18.63
C VAL A 597 -13.38 -32.83 -19.65
N LYS A 598 -12.67 -31.74 -19.98
CA LYS A 598 -11.52 -31.78 -20.89
C LYS A 598 -10.47 -32.76 -20.39
N ILE A 599 -10.08 -32.68 -19.12
CA ILE A 599 -9.08 -33.57 -18.51
C ILE A 599 -9.56 -35.03 -18.50
N LEU A 600 -10.84 -35.28 -18.23
CA LEU A 600 -11.42 -36.63 -18.27
C LEU A 600 -11.41 -37.22 -19.70
N LEU A 601 -11.65 -36.39 -20.72
CA LEU A 601 -11.59 -36.81 -22.13
C LEU A 601 -10.14 -36.96 -22.64
N GLU A 602 -9.18 -36.22 -22.08
CA GLU A 602 -7.73 -36.36 -22.37
C GLU A 602 -7.17 -37.70 -21.90
N ASN A 603 -7.65 -38.20 -20.76
CA ASN A 603 -7.09 -39.39 -20.10
C ASN A 603 -7.65 -40.75 -20.60
N GLY A 604 -8.41 -40.80 -21.71
CA GLY A 604 -8.93 -42.06 -22.28
C GLY A 604 -8.25 -42.49 -23.60
N PRO A 605 -8.15 -43.79 -23.98
CA PRO A 605 -8.33 -45.04 -23.23
C PRO A 605 -6.99 -45.79 -23.09
N LYS A 606 -6.37 -45.76 -21.91
CA LYS A 606 -5.37 -46.76 -21.49
C LYS A 606 -5.84 -47.39 -20.18
N ALA A 607 -6.67 -48.43 -20.32
CA ALA A 607 -7.00 -49.45 -19.33
C ALA A 607 -7.42 -48.98 -17.91
N ILE A 608 -8.72 -48.99 -17.57
CA ILE A 608 -9.30 -49.36 -16.25
C ILE A 608 -10.85 -49.39 -16.34
N ARG A 609 -11.49 -50.23 -15.53
CA ARG A 609 -12.90 -50.70 -15.56
C ARG A 609 -14.03 -49.69 -15.27
N THR A 610 -13.72 -48.42 -15.03
CA THR A 610 -14.69 -47.30 -14.99
C THR A 610 -14.05 -46.14 -15.71
N ASN A 611 -14.56 -45.83 -16.90
CA ASN A 611 -13.85 -45.02 -17.89
C ASN A 611 -13.99 -43.53 -17.54
N PRO A 612 -12.90 -42.75 -17.40
CA PRO A 612 -12.96 -41.28 -17.32
C PRO A 612 -13.88 -40.66 -18.38
N VAL A 613 -13.95 -41.28 -19.56
CA VAL A 613 -14.86 -40.91 -20.64
C VAL A 613 -16.34 -41.13 -20.27
N ASP A 614 -16.69 -42.16 -19.51
CA ASP A 614 -18.07 -42.40 -19.03
C ASP A 614 -18.49 -41.33 -18.02
N ALA A 615 -17.58 -40.93 -17.13
CA ALA A 615 -17.82 -39.83 -16.19
C ALA A 615 -18.03 -38.50 -16.94
N ALA A 616 -17.17 -38.20 -17.91
CA ALA A 616 -17.32 -37.03 -18.78
C ALA A 616 -18.67 -37.07 -19.53
N SER A 617 -19.02 -38.23 -20.11
CA SER A 617 -20.30 -38.45 -20.80
C SER A 617 -21.50 -38.15 -19.89
N LYS A 618 -21.50 -38.65 -18.64
CA LYS A 618 -22.59 -38.39 -17.68
C LYS A 618 -22.70 -36.92 -17.31
N ILE A 619 -21.57 -36.26 -17.03
CA ILE A 619 -21.54 -34.83 -16.72
C ILE A 619 -22.09 -34.03 -17.91
N MET A 620 -21.60 -34.31 -19.11
CA MET A 620 -22.02 -33.62 -20.34
C MET A 620 -23.49 -33.84 -20.68
N GLN A 621 -24.03 -35.04 -20.43
CA GLN A 621 -25.45 -35.32 -20.64
C GLN A 621 -26.35 -34.55 -19.66
N SER A 622 -25.99 -34.51 -18.38
CA SER A 622 -26.84 -33.90 -17.35
C SER A 622 -26.62 -32.39 -17.17
N ALA A 623 -25.45 -31.87 -17.51
CA ALA A 623 -25.08 -30.45 -17.38
C ALA A 623 -24.90 -29.76 -18.75
N CYS A 624 -25.45 -30.33 -19.82
CA CYS A 624 -25.26 -29.86 -21.20
C CYS A 624 -25.49 -28.35 -21.38
N SER A 625 -26.59 -27.82 -20.84
CA SER A 625 -26.93 -26.38 -20.92
C SER A 625 -25.95 -25.47 -20.19
N ARG A 626 -25.30 -25.96 -19.12
CA ARG A 626 -24.29 -25.21 -18.35
C ARG A 626 -22.94 -25.21 -19.07
N VAL A 627 -22.61 -26.28 -19.79
CA VAL A 627 -21.34 -26.40 -20.55
C VAL A 627 -21.41 -25.69 -21.91
N ALA A 628 -22.62 -25.56 -22.46
CA ALA A 628 -22.91 -24.87 -23.71
C ALA A 628 -22.35 -23.44 -23.75
N LEU A 629 -22.06 -22.95 -24.96
CA LEU A 629 -21.56 -21.58 -25.12
C LEU A 629 -22.58 -20.53 -24.69
N ASP A 630 -22.08 -19.43 -24.18
CA ASP A 630 -22.83 -18.23 -23.83
C ASP A 630 -22.19 -17.03 -24.53
N PRO A 631 -22.89 -16.36 -25.47
CA PRO A 631 -22.31 -15.28 -26.24
C PRO A 631 -21.93 -14.04 -25.43
N SER A 632 -22.48 -13.85 -24.23
CA SER A 632 -22.20 -12.68 -23.40
C SER A 632 -20.78 -12.70 -22.80
N SER A 633 -20.23 -13.88 -22.56
CA SER A 633 -18.96 -14.07 -21.82
C SER A 633 -17.94 -14.94 -22.54
N ASP A 634 -18.35 -15.89 -23.40
CA ASP A 634 -17.40 -16.86 -23.97
C ASP A 634 -16.59 -16.35 -25.18
N PHE A 635 -17.04 -15.25 -25.80
CA PHE A 635 -16.37 -14.64 -26.96
C PHE A 635 -15.44 -13.46 -26.57
N GLU A 636 -15.01 -13.37 -25.32
CA GLU A 636 -14.01 -12.37 -24.92
C GLU A 636 -12.59 -12.73 -25.39
N GLY A 637 -11.90 -11.77 -26.03
CA GLY A 637 -10.51 -11.92 -26.50
C GLY A 637 -10.27 -11.54 -27.96
N ASP A 638 -9.07 -11.88 -28.47
CA ASP A 638 -8.66 -11.69 -29.88
C ASP A 638 -8.09 -13.01 -30.47
N ARG A 639 -7.71 -13.02 -31.75
CA ARG A 639 -7.16 -14.17 -32.49
C ARG A 639 -6.03 -14.89 -31.74
N TRP A 640 -5.14 -14.15 -31.09
CA TRP A 640 -3.96 -14.70 -30.42
C TRP A 640 -4.28 -15.50 -29.15
N THR A 641 -5.39 -15.18 -28.48
CA THR A 641 -5.82 -15.82 -27.23
C THR A 641 -6.94 -16.84 -27.45
N PHE A 642 -7.32 -17.11 -28.71
CA PHE A 642 -8.46 -17.95 -29.05
C PHE A 642 -8.40 -19.35 -28.43
N PHE A 643 -7.28 -20.07 -28.53
CA PHE A 643 -7.19 -21.44 -28.00
C PHE A 643 -7.26 -21.50 -26.47
N SER A 644 -6.88 -20.41 -25.79
CA SER A 644 -7.01 -20.23 -24.34
C SER A 644 -8.33 -19.60 -23.92
N SER A 645 -9.17 -19.17 -24.87
CA SER A 645 -10.45 -18.53 -24.56
C SER A 645 -11.52 -19.56 -24.21
N PRO A 646 -12.63 -19.14 -23.55
CA PRO A 646 -13.73 -20.06 -23.27
C PRO A 646 -14.34 -20.68 -24.54
N ALA A 647 -14.41 -19.92 -25.64
CA ALA A 647 -14.85 -20.43 -26.94
C ALA A 647 -13.91 -21.48 -27.53
N GLY A 648 -12.59 -21.28 -27.41
CA GLY A 648 -11.60 -22.28 -27.82
C GLY A 648 -11.68 -23.55 -26.99
N CYS A 649 -11.78 -23.42 -25.66
CA CYS A 649 -11.93 -24.56 -24.74
C CYS A 649 -13.20 -25.37 -25.03
N PHE A 650 -14.32 -24.71 -25.35
CA PHE A 650 -15.54 -25.39 -25.77
C PHE A 650 -15.34 -26.24 -27.04
N LEU A 651 -14.67 -25.70 -28.07
CA LEU A 651 -14.44 -26.46 -29.30
C LEU A 651 -13.49 -27.64 -29.08
N ASP A 652 -12.51 -27.51 -28.20
CA ASP A 652 -11.62 -28.60 -27.79
C ASP A 652 -12.43 -29.74 -27.13
N ILE A 653 -13.35 -29.41 -26.22
CA ILE A 653 -14.27 -30.39 -25.61
C ILE A 653 -15.16 -31.04 -26.67
N LEU A 654 -15.73 -30.25 -27.59
CA LEU A 654 -16.59 -30.75 -28.67
C LEU A 654 -15.83 -31.75 -29.57
N GLU A 655 -14.62 -31.39 -29.99
CA GLU A 655 -13.76 -32.23 -30.83
C GLU A 655 -13.40 -33.54 -30.13
N ARG A 656 -13.00 -33.48 -28.86
CA ARG A 656 -12.68 -34.68 -28.06
C ARG A 656 -13.91 -35.56 -27.82
N THR A 657 -15.07 -34.96 -27.61
CA THR A 657 -16.34 -35.69 -27.49
C THR A 657 -16.63 -36.48 -28.78
N LEU A 658 -16.40 -35.87 -29.94
CA LEU A 658 -16.53 -36.53 -31.24
C LEU A 658 -15.46 -37.61 -31.47
N LEU A 659 -14.22 -37.38 -31.04
CA LEU A 659 -13.12 -38.34 -31.11
C LEU A 659 -13.43 -39.64 -30.34
N HIS A 660 -14.08 -39.53 -29.18
CA HIS A 660 -14.55 -40.68 -28.39
C HIS A 660 -15.87 -41.28 -28.89
N GLY A 661 -16.39 -40.85 -30.04
CA GLY A 661 -17.59 -41.43 -30.66
C GLY A 661 -18.92 -40.99 -30.03
N LEU A 662 -18.92 -40.00 -29.12
CA LEU A 662 -20.09 -39.53 -28.39
C LEU A 662 -20.93 -38.52 -29.21
N LYS A 663 -21.33 -38.92 -30.43
CA LYS A 663 -21.98 -38.03 -31.41
C LYS A 663 -23.30 -37.42 -30.93
N SER A 664 -24.10 -38.17 -30.16
CA SER A 664 -25.37 -37.67 -29.61
C SER A 664 -25.17 -36.57 -28.58
N ILE A 665 -24.12 -36.68 -27.75
CA ILE A 665 -23.77 -35.67 -26.74
C ILE A 665 -23.25 -34.41 -27.42
N ALA A 666 -22.40 -34.56 -28.44
CA ALA A 666 -21.93 -33.44 -29.24
C ALA A 666 -23.10 -32.69 -29.92
N ALA A 667 -24.10 -33.42 -30.45
CA ALA A 667 -25.31 -32.82 -31.01
C ALA A 667 -26.10 -32.05 -29.95
N ASN A 668 -26.38 -32.66 -28.80
CA ASN A 668 -27.09 -31.99 -27.69
C ASN A 668 -26.36 -30.74 -27.20
N LEU A 669 -25.02 -30.74 -27.20
CA LEU A 669 -24.21 -29.59 -26.80
C LEU A 669 -24.32 -28.44 -27.79
N LEU A 670 -24.38 -28.74 -29.08
CA LEU A 670 -24.61 -27.75 -30.14
C LEU A 670 -26.04 -27.20 -30.09
N ASP A 671 -27.03 -28.03 -29.79
CA ASP A 671 -28.43 -27.60 -29.60
C ASP A 671 -28.60 -26.70 -28.37
N ALA A 672 -27.98 -27.07 -27.25
CA ALA A 672 -27.95 -26.23 -26.04
C ALA A 672 -27.22 -24.91 -26.29
N THR A 673 -26.12 -24.95 -27.05
CA THR A 673 -25.38 -23.74 -27.46
C THR A 673 -26.25 -22.82 -28.32
N TRP A 674 -26.97 -23.35 -29.30
CA TRP A 674 -27.91 -22.55 -30.07
C TRP A 674 -29.01 -21.96 -29.20
N THR A 675 -29.55 -22.73 -28.26
CA THR A 675 -30.58 -22.26 -27.33
C THR A 675 -30.11 -21.05 -26.52
N ASN A 676 -28.90 -21.10 -25.98
CA ASN A 676 -28.29 -19.99 -25.23
C ASN A 676 -28.05 -18.78 -26.15
N ILE A 677 -27.48 -19.00 -27.34
CA ILE A 677 -27.20 -17.92 -28.29
C ILE A 677 -28.48 -17.23 -28.76
N ASN A 678 -29.50 -18.01 -29.10
CA ASN A 678 -30.78 -17.50 -29.54
C ASN A 678 -31.47 -16.69 -28.43
N ALA A 679 -31.37 -17.12 -27.16
CA ALA A 679 -31.93 -16.39 -26.03
C ALA A 679 -31.36 -14.97 -25.89
N CYS A 680 -30.06 -14.77 -26.14
CA CYS A 680 -29.41 -13.45 -26.09
C CYS A 680 -29.70 -12.56 -27.30
N HIS A 681 -30.27 -13.11 -28.38
CA HIS A 681 -30.44 -12.41 -29.65
C HIS A 681 -31.89 -12.45 -30.17
N LYS A 682 -32.87 -12.67 -29.27
CA LYS A 682 -34.30 -12.74 -29.62
C LYS A 682 -34.88 -11.44 -30.18
N ASP A 683 -34.44 -10.29 -29.67
CA ASP A 683 -34.95 -8.99 -30.11
C ASP A 683 -34.02 -8.34 -31.14
N GLU A 684 -34.59 -7.68 -32.16
CA GLU A 684 -33.82 -6.97 -33.19
C GLU A 684 -33.03 -5.78 -32.60
N ASP A 685 -33.47 -5.21 -31.49
CA ASP A 685 -32.81 -4.11 -30.76
C ASP A 685 -31.71 -4.58 -29.77
N THR A 686 -31.41 -5.89 -29.71
CA THR A 686 -30.32 -6.40 -28.85
C THR A 686 -28.96 -5.85 -29.27
N THR A 687 -28.11 -5.52 -28.30
CA THR A 687 -26.76 -4.97 -28.52
C THR A 687 -26.00 -5.82 -29.56
N PRO A 688 -25.45 -5.23 -30.63
CA PRO A 688 -24.67 -5.99 -31.61
C PRO A 688 -23.49 -6.69 -30.94
N LEU A 689 -23.09 -7.85 -31.48
CA LEU A 689 -21.83 -8.49 -31.08
C LEU A 689 -20.73 -7.43 -31.16
N LYS A 690 -20.09 -7.11 -30.02
CA LYS A 690 -19.19 -5.96 -29.92
C LYS A 690 -18.14 -6.03 -31.04
N SER A 691 -17.83 -4.87 -31.64
CA SER A 691 -17.00 -4.78 -32.85
C SER A 691 -15.61 -5.41 -32.73
N TYR A 692 -15.08 -5.57 -31.50
CA TYR A 692 -13.81 -6.21 -31.22
C TYR A 692 -13.86 -7.76 -31.20
N TYR A 693 -15.05 -8.37 -31.13
CA TYR A 693 -15.19 -9.84 -31.16
C TYR A 693 -15.08 -10.45 -32.57
N LYS A 694 -14.88 -9.63 -33.61
CA LYS A 694 -14.84 -10.06 -35.02
C LYS A 694 -13.84 -11.18 -35.31
N ARG A 695 -12.63 -11.07 -34.74
CA ARG A 695 -11.53 -12.01 -34.99
C ARG A 695 -11.70 -13.33 -34.24
N ILE A 696 -12.23 -13.28 -33.03
CA ILE A 696 -12.47 -14.48 -32.23
C ILE A 696 -13.67 -15.28 -32.79
N ILE A 697 -14.72 -14.60 -33.29
CA ILE A 697 -15.85 -15.23 -34.00
C ILE A 697 -15.37 -15.89 -35.29
N GLU A 698 -14.50 -15.23 -36.06
CA GLU A 698 -13.89 -15.81 -37.27
C GLU A 698 -13.15 -17.12 -36.94
N CYS A 699 -12.25 -17.09 -35.95
CA CYS A 699 -11.50 -18.28 -35.53
C CYS A 699 -12.44 -19.39 -35.04
N PHE A 700 -13.50 -19.03 -34.31
CA PHE A 700 -14.52 -19.94 -33.83
C PHE A 700 -15.25 -20.64 -34.97
N LEU A 701 -15.80 -19.89 -35.94
CA LEU A 701 -16.54 -20.43 -37.07
C LEU A 701 -15.65 -21.31 -37.96
N HIS A 702 -14.41 -20.89 -38.20
CA HIS A 702 -13.44 -21.69 -38.96
C HIS A 702 -13.17 -23.02 -38.26
N ARG A 703 -12.83 -22.98 -36.96
CA ARG A 703 -12.49 -24.20 -36.21
C ARG A 703 -13.69 -25.12 -36.05
N LEU A 704 -14.88 -24.58 -35.77
CA LEU A 704 -16.12 -25.35 -35.70
C LEU A 704 -16.41 -26.03 -37.04
N GLY A 705 -16.28 -25.31 -38.16
CA GLY A 705 -16.50 -25.86 -39.50
C GLY A 705 -15.56 -27.04 -39.81
N GLN A 706 -14.27 -26.89 -39.48
CA GLN A 706 -13.27 -27.95 -39.60
C GLN A 706 -13.62 -29.19 -38.78
N ILE A 707 -14.03 -29.02 -37.52
CA ILE A 707 -14.43 -30.12 -36.63
C ILE A 707 -15.65 -30.85 -37.22
N LEU A 708 -16.72 -30.12 -37.55
CA LEU A 708 -17.94 -30.74 -38.04
C LEU A 708 -17.72 -31.50 -39.36
N GLN A 709 -16.95 -30.92 -40.28
CA GLN A 709 -16.58 -31.55 -41.55
C GLN A 709 -15.68 -32.78 -41.33
N GLY A 710 -14.64 -32.66 -40.50
CA GLY A 710 -13.66 -33.72 -40.25
C GLY A 710 -14.28 -34.98 -39.63
N TYR A 711 -15.24 -34.81 -38.72
CA TYR A 711 -15.93 -35.91 -38.04
C TYR A 711 -17.24 -36.34 -38.72
N LYS A 712 -17.59 -35.75 -39.88
CA LYS A 712 -18.81 -36.01 -40.65
C LYS A 712 -20.06 -35.96 -39.76
N VAL A 713 -20.21 -34.86 -39.01
CA VAL A 713 -21.39 -34.62 -38.17
C VAL A 713 -22.57 -34.30 -39.09
N SER A 714 -23.75 -34.89 -38.82
CA SER A 714 -24.96 -34.60 -39.59
C SER A 714 -25.32 -33.11 -39.53
N HIS A 715 -25.92 -32.57 -40.58
CA HIS A 715 -26.32 -31.16 -40.63
C HIS A 715 -27.48 -30.89 -39.66
N LEU A 716 -27.14 -30.42 -38.45
CA LEU A 716 -28.13 -30.05 -37.43
C LEU A 716 -28.65 -28.63 -37.71
N ASP A 717 -29.93 -28.41 -37.47
CA ASP A 717 -30.53 -27.07 -37.59
C ASP A 717 -29.83 -26.06 -36.67
N SER A 718 -29.52 -26.45 -35.43
CA SER A 718 -28.80 -25.62 -34.47
C SER A 718 -27.44 -25.16 -35.01
N THR A 719 -26.68 -26.03 -35.66
CA THR A 719 -25.41 -25.64 -36.30
C THR A 719 -25.63 -24.67 -37.45
N ARG A 720 -26.62 -24.92 -38.31
CA ARG A 720 -26.99 -23.98 -39.39
C ARG A 720 -27.30 -22.59 -38.83
N GLN A 721 -28.07 -22.53 -37.75
CA GLN A 721 -28.49 -21.28 -37.12
C GLN A 721 -27.32 -20.54 -36.46
N ILE A 722 -26.41 -21.26 -35.77
CA ILE A 722 -25.17 -20.68 -35.20
C ILE A 722 -24.32 -20.04 -36.30
N PHE A 723 -24.05 -20.77 -37.40
CA PHE A 723 -23.27 -20.24 -38.52
C PHE A 723 -23.97 -19.04 -39.16
N THR A 724 -25.28 -19.09 -39.36
CA THR A 724 -26.05 -18.00 -39.95
C THR A 724 -25.99 -16.74 -39.09
N LEU A 725 -26.30 -16.85 -37.80
CA LEU A 725 -26.35 -15.69 -36.90
C LEU A 725 -24.97 -15.06 -36.69
N LEU A 726 -23.96 -15.87 -36.36
CA LEU A 726 -22.61 -15.35 -36.09
C LEU A 726 -21.94 -14.81 -37.35
N THR A 727 -22.19 -15.40 -38.51
CA THR A 727 -21.73 -14.81 -39.78
C THR A 727 -22.44 -13.49 -40.04
N ARG A 728 -23.77 -13.43 -39.91
CA ARG A 728 -24.56 -12.22 -40.18
C ARG A 728 -24.23 -11.07 -39.23
N ARG A 729 -24.24 -11.31 -37.92
CA ARG A 729 -24.02 -10.28 -36.89
C ARG A 729 -22.54 -10.04 -36.56
N GLY A 730 -21.68 -11.03 -36.74
CA GLY A 730 -20.25 -10.95 -36.37
C GLY A 730 -19.32 -10.62 -37.53
N LEU A 731 -19.57 -11.16 -38.73
CA LEU A 731 -18.71 -10.96 -39.90
C LEU A 731 -19.32 -9.99 -40.92
N TYR A 732 -20.64 -10.09 -41.15
CA TYR A 732 -21.38 -9.39 -42.19
C TYR A 732 -22.01 -8.06 -41.72
N ALA A 733 -22.05 -7.77 -40.42
CA ALA A 733 -22.68 -6.56 -39.88
C ALA A 733 -22.05 -5.25 -40.40
N ASP A 734 -20.75 -5.27 -40.72
CA ASP A 734 -20.01 -4.12 -41.23
C ASP A 734 -19.70 -4.23 -42.73
N VAL A 735 -20.56 -4.91 -43.50
CA VAL A 735 -20.41 -4.96 -44.96
C VAL A 735 -20.31 -3.55 -45.51
N PRO A 736 -19.22 -3.22 -46.23
CA PRO A 736 -19.02 -1.87 -46.71
C PRO A 736 -20.08 -1.55 -47.78
N SER A 737 -20.68 -0.36 -47.70
CA SER A 737 -21.52 0.16 -48.76
C SER A 737 -20.64 0.72 -49.90
N TYR A 738 -21.06 0.48 -51.14
CA TYR A 738 -20.31 1.00 -52.30
C TYR A 738 -20.35 2.54 -52.26
N PRO A 739 -19.18 3.23 -52.32
CA PRO A 739 -19.13 4.68 -52.28
C PRO A 739 -19.96 5.31 -53.41
N LYS A 740 -20.68 6.39 -53.10
CA LYS A 740 -21.37 7.21 -54.09
C LYS A 740 -20.46 8.36 -54.51
N LYS A 741 -20.31 8.57 -55.82
CA LYS A 741 -19.61 9.76 -56.34
C LYS A 741 -20.51 10.97 -56.16
N LEU A 742 -20.04 11.98 -55.45
CA LEU A 742 -20.77 13.23 -55.26
C LEU A 742 -20.72 14.07 -56.55
N PRO A 743 -21.81 14.78 -56.91
CA PRO A 743 -21.88 15.63 -58.09
C PRO A 743 -21.07 16.93 -57.93
N GLY A 744 -20.68 17.54 -59.05
CA GLY A 744 -20.03 18.85 -59.08
C GLY A 744 -18.80 18.96 -58.18
N TRP A 745 -18.80 19.99 -57.33
CA TRP A 745 -17.79 20.25 -56.30
C TRP A 745 -18.21 19.79 -54.90
N SER A 746 -19.18 18.89 -54.77
CA SER A 746 -19.64 18.45 -53.46
C SER A 746 -18.64 17.53 -52.76
N HIS A 747 -18.42 17.78 -51.48
CA HIS A 747 -17.59 16.99 -50.56
C HIS A 747 -18.41 16.55 -49.34
N LYS A 748 -17.90 15.54 -48.62
CA LYS A 748 -18.55 15.06 -47.40
C LYS A 748 -18.51 16.13 -46.29
N PRO A 749 -19.57 16.24 -45.47
CA PRO A 749 -19.55 17.10 -44.29
C PRO A 749 -18.45 16.65 -43.33
N ARG A 750 -17.79 17.63 -42.70
CA ARG A 750 -16.63 17.45 -41.81
C ARG A 750 -16.80 18.23 -40.49
N GLY A 751 -17.92 18.92 -40.31
CA GLY A 751 -18.24 19.72 -39.15
C GLY A 751 -18.28 18.94 -37.83
N CYS A 752 -18.05 19.64 -36.72
CA CYS A 752 -18.18 19.10 -35.36
C CYS A 752 -19.56 19.37 -34.73
N GLY A 753 -20.51 19.94 -35.49
CA GLY A 753 -21.85 20.31 -35.02
C GLY A 753 -21.94 21.69 -34.35
N CYS A 754 -20.91 22.54 -34.48
CA CYS A 754 -20.98 23.95 -34.09
C CYS A 754 -21.54 24.81 -35.24
N LYS A 755 -22.04 26.01 -34.93
CA LYS A 755 -22.69 26.91 -35.92
C LYS A 755 -21.81 27.24 -37.12
N ASP A 756 -20.50 27.37 -36.94
CA ASP A 756 -19.58 27.69 -38.05
C ASP A 756 -19.20 26.45 -38.86
N CYS A 757 -19.20 25.28 -38.23
CA CYS A 757 -19.08 24.00 -38.92
C CYS A 757 -20.33 23.66 -39.75
N ASP A 758 -21.53 24.09 -39.33
CA ASP A 758 -22.75 23.91 -40.13
C ASP A 758 -22.68 24.71 -41.43
N LYS A 759 -22.20 25.95 -41.36
CA LYS A 759 -21.93 26.78 -42.56
C LYS A 759 -20.86 26.16 -43.46
N LEU A 760 -19.80 25.60 -42.86
CA LEU A 760 -18.78 24.87 -43.61
C LEU A 760 -19.39 23.64 -44.30
N ASP A 761 -20.21 22.85 -43.62
CA ASP A 761 -20.84 21.66 -44.18
C ASP A 761 -21.82 21.99 -45.30
N ASP A 762 -22.56 23.11 -45.19
CA ASP A 762 -23.41 23.60 -46.28
C ASP A 762 -22.59 24.01 -47.51
N PHE A 763 -21.46 24.69 -47.30
CA PHE A 763 -20.49 24.95 -48.37
C PHE A 763 -19.95 23.66 -48.98
N LEU A 764 -19.54 22.69 -48.16
CA LEU A 764 -19.01 21.41 -48.64
C LEU A 764 -20.04 20.66 -49.50
N ARG A 765 -21.34 20.73 -49.17
CA ARG A 765 -22.41 20.09 -49.94
C ARG A 765 -22.73 20.80 -51.26
N ALA A 766 -22.51 22.11 -51.37
CA ALA A 766 -22.84 22.88 -52.56
C ALA A 766 -22.10 22.38 -53.82
N GLU A 767 -22.84 22.16 -54.91
CA GLU A 767 -22.32 21.56 -56.16
C GLU A 767 -21.59 22.58 -57.05
N ASP A 768 -21.98 23.84 -56.95
CA ASP A 768 -21.58 24.95 -57.82
C ASP A 768 -20.69 25.99 -57.11
N VAL A 769 -20.49 25.85 -55.81
CA VAL A 769 -19.66 26.74 -55.00
C VAL A 769 -18.29 26.12 -54.75
N SER A 770 -17.24 26.75 -55.25
CA SER A 770 -15.84 26.30 -55.11
C SER A 770 -15.05 27.03 -54.04
N GLU A 771 -15.52 28.19 -53.56
CA GLU A 771 -14.83 29.01 -52.56
C GLU A 771 -15.76 29.43 -51.42
N PHE A 772 -15.24 29.46 -50.20
CA PHE A 772 -15.94 29.91 -49.00
C PHE A 772 -15.01 30.76 -48.15
N GLU A 773 -15.56 31.82 -47.56
CA GLU A 773 -14.82 32.77 -46.75
C GLU A 773 -15.43 32.84 -45.36
N CYS A 774 -14.59 32.73 -44.34
CA CYS A 774 -14.98 32.76 -42.94
C CYS A 774 -14.14 33.79 -42.19
N LYS A 775 -14.81 34.78 -41.58
CA LYS A 775 -14.20 35.78 -40.70
C LYS A 775 -14.14 35.24 -39.28
N GLU A 776 -13.04 35.49 -38.58
CA GLU A 776 -12.75 34.96 -37.23
C GLU A 776 -12.89 33.42 -37.16
N PRO A 777 -12.19 32.66 -38.03
CA PRO A 777 -12.38 31.22 -38.15
C PRO A 777 -11.97 30.48 -36.86
N PRO A 778 -12.85 29.63 -36.28
CA PRO A 778 -12.50 28.79 -35.13
C PRO A 778 -11.26 27.92 -35.42
N TYR A 779 -10.39 27.75 -34.42
CA TYR A 779 -9.12 27.02 -34.55
C TYR A 779 -9.26 25.61 -35.17
N HIS A 780 -10.33 24.88 -34.84
CA HIS A 780 -10.57 23.53 -35.37
C HIS A 780 -10.92 23.49 -36.87
N ILE A 781 -11.50 24.57 -37.44
CA ILE A 781 -11.69 24.69 -38.89
C ILE A 781 -10.34 24.95 -39.58
N ARG A 782 -9.45 25.69 -38.91
CA ARG A 782 -8.14 26.08 -39.43
C ARG A 782 -7.14 24.92 -39.50
N ASN A 783 -7.11 24.02 -38.51
CA ASN A 783 -6.00 23.05 -38.37
C ASN A 783 -6.37 21.56 -38.42
N ASP A 784 -7.62 21.15 -38.19
CA ASP A 784 -7.91 19.72 -37.91
C ASP A 784 -8.91 19.03 -38.88
N ARG A 785 -9.54 19.74 -39.81
CA ARG A 785 -10.73 19.21 -40.52
C ARG A 785 -10.59 19.05 -42.04
N LEU A 786 -9.77 19.86 -42.70
CA LEU A 786 -9.71 19.96 -44.15
C LEU A 786 -8.36 19.49 -44.70
N PRO A 787 -8.27 18.30 -45.32
CA PRO A 787 -7.02 17.78 -45.84
C PRO A 787 -6.56 18.60 -47.05
N SER A 788 -5.29 18.98 -47.06
CA SER A 788 -4.65 19.77 -48.12
C SER A 788 -4.65 19.10 -49.49
N SER A 789 -4.97 17.80 -49.56
CA SER A 789 -5.10 17.06 -50.81
C SER A 789 -6.35 17.41 -51.63
N ILE A 790 -7.40 17.94 -50.98
CA ILE A 790 -8.67 18.28 -51.65
C ILE A 790 -9.17 19.69 -51.30
N PHE A 791 -8.49 20.42 -50.41
CA PHE A 791 -8.79 21.81 -50.07
C PHE A 791 -7.53 22.68 -50.07
N LYS A 792 -7.68 23.93 -50.48
CA LYS A 792 -6.65 24.98 -50.34
C LYS A 792 -7.14 26.01 -49.32
N LEU A 793 -6.28 26.31 -48.35
CA LEU A 793 -6.56 27.23 -47.25
C LEU A 793 -5.64 28.46 -47.38
N GLU A 794 -6.22 29.64 -47.49
CA GLU A 794 -5.50 30.92 -47.54
C GLU A 794 -5.98 31.80 -46.39
N PHE A 795 -5.08 32.12 -45.45
CA PHE A 795 -5.39 32.94 -44.28
C PHE A 795 -4.80 34.33 -44.44
N ASP A 796 -5.64 35.36 -44.32
CA ASP A 796 -5.21 36.76 -44.28
C ASP A 796 -5.16 37.25 -42.82
N PRO A 797 -3.96 37.45 -42.23
CA PRO A 797 -3.80 37.89 -40.86
C PRO A 797 -4.22 39.35 -40.62
N LEU A 798 -4.37 40.18 -41.65
CA LEU A 798 -4.76 41.58 -41.50
C LEU A 798 -6.28 41.76 -41.35
N SER A 799 -7.06 40.86 -41.94
CA SER A 799 -8.52 40.87 -41.92
C SER A 799 -9.13 39.73 -41.09
N ASP A 800 -8.29 38.93 -40.43
CA ASP A 800 -8.61 37.70 -39.69
C ASP A 800 -9.61 36.79 -40.43
N THR A 801 -9.34 36.59 -41.71
CA THR A 801 -10.24 35.91 -42.64
C THR A 801 -9.56 34.68 -43.24
N LEU A 802 -10.27 33.55 -43.25
CA LEU A 802 -9.85 32.30 -43.89
C LEU A 802 -10.67 32.05 -45.15
N LYS A 803 -9.97 31.98 -46.28
CA LYS A 803 -10.53 31.54 -47.56
C LYS A 803 -10.24 30.05 -47.77
N ILE A 804 -11.30 29.30 -48.08
CA ILE A 804 -11.29 27.86 -48.31
C ILE A 804 -11.71 27.61 -49.75
N SER A 805 -10.82 27.06 -50.57
CA SER A 805 -11.12 26.67 -51.96
C SER A 805 -11.13 25.15 -52.09
N LYS A 806 -12.17 24.60 -52.74
CA LYS A 806 -12.26 23.19 -53.10
C LYS A 806 -11.32 22.88 -54.25
N LEU A 807 -10.59 21.79 -54.16
CA LEU A 807 -9.73 21.28 -55.23
C LEU A 807 -10.40 20.06 -55.86
N GLN A 808 -10.12 19.80 -57.15
CA GLN A 808 -10.48 18.50 -57.76
C GLN A 808 -9.64 17.41 -57.11
N GLY A 809 -10.22 16.81 -56.07
CA GLY A 809 -9.58 15.82 -55.21
C GLY A 809 -9.87 14.38 -55.60
N LYS A 810 -9.11 13.46 -55.00
CA LYS A 810 -9.28 12.00 -55.14
C LYS A 810 -10.21 11.38 -54.09
N GLU A 811 -11.06 12.17 -53.42
CA GLU A 811 -11.88 11.71 -52.29
C GLU A 811 -12.73 10.46 -52.65
N PHE A 812 -13.29 10.41 -53.86
CA PHE A 812 -14.02 9.23 -54.34
C PHE A 812 -13.10 8.03 -54.65
N GLU A 813 -11.90 8.25 -55.19
CA GLU A 813 -10.91 7.19 -55.43
C GLU A 813 -10.38 6.60 -54.12
N ASP A 814 -10.18 7.45 -53.10
CA ASP A 814 -9.77 7.06 -51.75
C ASP A 814 -10.88 6.26 -51.06
N ASP A 815 -12.14 6.66 -51.23
CA ASP A 815 -13.29 5.90 -50.76
C ASP A 815 -13.42 4.54 -51.45
N ILE A 816 -13.21 4.47 -52.77
CA ILE A 816 -13.17 3.19 -53.51
C ILE A 816 -12.02 2.32 -52.98
N SER A 817 -10.85 2.91 -52.72
CA SER A 817 -9.70 2.16 -52.20
C SER A 817 -9.99 1.59 -50.80
N LYS A 818 -10.61 2.39 -49.92
CA LYS A 818 -11.08 1.94 -48.60
C LYS A 818 -12.17 0.86 -48.71
N TYR A 819 -13.10 1.01 -49.65
CA TYR A 819 -14.14 0.01 -49.95
C TYR A 819 -13.52 -1.31 -50.39
N ASN A 820 -12.65 -1.28 -51.40
CA ASN A 820 -11.98 -2.47 -51.95
C ASN A 820 -11.16 -3.19 -50.87
N TRP A 821 -10.45 -2.44 -50.02
CA TRP A 821 -9.72 -3.03 -48.89
C TRP A 821 -10.65 -3.74 -47.90
N LYS A 822 -11.78 -3.12 -47.52
CA LYS A 822 -12.77 -3.74 -46.64
C LYS A 822 -13.43 -4.97 -47.25
N VAL A 823 -13.74 -4.95 -48.55
CA VAL A 823 -14.26 -6.12 -49.27
C VAL A 823 -13.21 -7.23 -49.31
N ALA A 824 -11.94 -6.90 -49.58
CA ALA A 824 -10.85 -7.89 -49.59
C ALA A 824 -10.61 -8.53 -48.21
N ASP A 825 -10.68 -7.76 -47.12
CA ASP A 825 -10.62 -8.27 -45.75
C ASP A 825 -11.77 -9.25 -45.46
N LEU A 826 -13.01 -8.85 -45.80
CA LEU A 826 -14.19 -9.70 -45.62
C LEU A 826 -14.11 -11.00 -46.45
N GLU A 827 -13.63 -10.89 -47.69
CA GLU A 827 -13.37 -12.03 -48.58
C GLU A 827 -12.38 -13.03 -47.98
N GLU A 828 -11.25 -12.57 -47.45
CA GLU A 828 -10.24 -13.44 -46.87
C GLU A 828 -10.77 -14.14 -45.60
N ARG A 829 -11.54 -13.43 -44.77
CA ARG A 829 -12.16 -13.98 -43.55
C ARG A 829 -13.21 -15.06 -43.84
N LEU A 830 -13.98 -14.94 -44.93
CA LEU A 830 -15.03 -15.91 -45.30
C LEU A 830 -14.52 -17.06 -46.18
N LYS A 831 -13.32 -16.94 -46.76
CA LYS A 831 -12.74 -17.89 -47.71
C LYS A 831 -12.72 -19.34 -47.24
N ILE A 832 -12.42 -19.59 -45.97
CA ILE A 832 -12.34 -20.95 -45.42
C ILE A 832 -13.71 -21.63 -45.33
N LEU A 833 -14.78 -20.84 -45.20
CA LEU A 833 -16.16 -21.34 -45.19
C LEU A 833 -16.65 -21.68 -46.61
N ARG A 834 -15.89 -21.39 -47.67
CA ARG A 834 -16.30 -21.62 -49.06
C ARG A 834 -16.07 -23.06 -49.52
N ASN A 835 -16.88 -23.99 -49.01
CA ASN A 835 -16.82 -25.41 -49.35
C ASN A 835 -18.22 -26.04 -49.40
N GLU A 836 -18.33 -27.21 -50.05
CA GLU A 836 -19.63 -27.89 -50.23
C GLU A 836 -20.30 -28.27 -48.89
N TYR A 837 -19.53 -28.66 -47.88
CA TYR A 837 -20.08 -28.99 -46.56
C TYR A 837 -20.82 -27.79 -45.93
N MET A 838 -20.22 -26.60 -45.99
CA MET A 838 -20.85 -25.38 -45.49
C MET A 838 -22.06 -24.95 -46.32
N LYS A 839 -22.02 -25.19 -47.64
CA LYS A 839 -23.16 -24.94 -48.53
C LYS A 839 -24.35 -25.84 -48.18
N GLU A 840 -24.12 -27.13 -47.97
CA GLU A 840 -25.16 -28.08 -47.54
C GLU A 840 -25.70 -27.76 -46.14
N LEU A 841 -24.83 -27.37 -45.21
CA LEU A 841 -25.21 -27.01 -43.84
C LEU A 841 -26.05 -25.72 -43.77
N MET A 842 -25.60 -24.65 -44.43
CA MET A 842 -26.26 -23.33 -44.35
C MET A 842 -27.49 -23.21 -45.27
N GLY A 843 -27.54 -24.04 -46.33
CA GLY A 843 -28.50 -23.91 -47.41
C GLY A 843 -28.07 -22.87 -48.45
N ASP A 844 -28.44 -23.10 -49.70
CA ASP A 844 -27.92 -22.37 -50.87
C ASP A 844 -28.13 -20.85 -50.76
N ALA A 845 -29.34 -20.40 -50.41
CA ALA A 845 -29.68 -18.97 -50.33
C ALA A 845 -28.82 -18.22 -49.29
N VAL A 846 -28.75 -18.73 -48.06
CA VAL A 846 -28.00 -18.08 -46.96
C VAL A 846 -26.49 -18.12 -47.24
N TYR A 847 -26.01 -19.22 -47.82
CA TYR A 847 -24.61 -19.36 -48.22
C TYR A 847 -24.22 -18.37 -49.33
N ARG A 848 -25.07 -18.19 -50.36
CA ARG A 848 -24.86 -17.20 -51.43
C ARG A 848 -24.81 -15.77 -50.87
N GLU A 849 -25.76 -15.43 -50.00
CA GLU A 849 -25.84 -14.12 -49.35
C GLU A 849 -24.61 -13.83 -48.48
N LEU A 850 -24.36 -14.67 -47.46
CA LEU A 850 -23.44 -14.35 -46.37
C LEU A 850 -22.00 -14.78 -46.60
N VAL A 851 -21.76 -15.88 -47.34
CA VAL A 851 -20.42 -16.46 -47.53
C VAL A 851 -19.86 -16.13 -48.92
N MET A 852 -20.71 -16.17 -49.94
CA MET A 852 -20.32 -15.78 -51.30
C MET A 852 -20.52 -14.29 -51.58
N LEU A 853 -21.09 -13.53 -50.64
CA LEU A 853 -21.24 -12.07 -50.72
C LEU A 853 -21.95 -11.61 -52.01
N GLU A 854 -23.00 -12.33 -52.43
CA GLU A 854 -23.71 -12.09 -53.70
C GLU A 854 -24.19 -10.63 -53.87
N GLY A 855 -24.58 -9.97 -52.77
CA GLY A 855 -25.02 -8.57 -52.76
C GLY A 855 -23.90 -7.52 -52.75
N VAL A 856 -22.62 -7.92 -52.67
CA VAL A 856 -21.47 -7.00 -52.53
C VAL A 856 -20.77 -6.81 -53.86
N LYS A 857 -20.78 -5.57 -54.35
CA LYS A 857 -20.18 -5.22 -55.66
C LYS A 857 -18.65 -5.43 -55.66
N GLY A 858 -18.14 -6.13 -56.66
CA GLY A 858 -16.69 -6.42 -56.76
C GLY A 858 -16.19 -7.51 -55.81
N SER A 859 -17.11 -8.25 -55.18
CA SER A 859 -16.78 -9.48 -54.46
C SER A 859 -16.36 -10.59 -55.43
N LYS A 860 -15.25 -11.26 -55.12
CA LYS A 860 -14.80 -12.46 -55.85
C LYS A 860 -15.77 -13.63 -55.70
N GLY A 861 -16.50 -13.70 -54.58
CA GLY A 861 -17.55 -14.69 -54.36
C GLY A 861 -18.73 -14.50 -55.34
N ALA A 862 -19.21 -13.27 -55.49
CA ALA A 862 -20.26 -12.92 -56.44
C ALA A 862 -19.85 -13.20 -57.90
N GLU A 863 -18.59 -12.93 -58.27
CA GLU A 863 -18.02 -13.28 -59.59
C GLU A 863 -17.99 -14.80 -59.84
N LYS A 864 -17.71 -15.59 -58.80
CA LYS A 864 -17.77 -17.05 -58.89
C LYS A 864 -19.19 -17.57 -59.07
N LEU A 865 -20.18 -16.97 -58.41
CA LEU A 865 -21.59 -17.34 -58.59
C LEU A 865 -22.07 -17.04 -60.01
N THR A 866 -21.81 -15.82 -60.50
CA THR A 866 -22.21 -15.42 -61.87
C THR A 866 -21.57 -16.28 -62.96
N SER A 867 -20.29 -16.66 -62.80
CA SER A 867 -19.62 -17.59 -63.73
C SER A 867 -20.13 -19.04 -63.61
N ALA A 868 -20.53 -19.49 -62.42
CA ALA A 868 -21.13 -20.80 -62.21
C ALA A 868 -22.56 -20.88 -62.79
N ASP A 869 -23.39 -19.86 -62.56
CA ASP A 869 -24.75 -19.77 -63.09
C ASP A 869 -24.75 -19.68 -64.62
N ALA A 870 -23.81 -18.94 -65.21
CA ALA A 870 -23.60 -18.90 -66.66
C ALA A 870 -23.22 -20.28 -67.24
N LYS A 871 -22.40 -21.07 -66.53
CA LYS A 871 -22.06 -22.45 -66.93
C LYS A 871 -23.23 -23.41 -66.80
N ALA A 872 -24.05 -23.26 -65.76
CA ALA A 872 -25.25 -24.08 -65.56
C ALA A 872 -26.33 -23.80 -66.62
N GLN A 873 -26.54 -22.52 -66.99
CA GLN A 873 -27.47 -22.14 -68.06
C GLN A 873 -27.02 -22.64 -69.44
N ALA A 874 -25.71 -22.76 -69.68
CA ALA A 874 -25.17 -23.34 -70.91
C ALA A 874 -25.32 -24.87 -71.03
N GLN A 875 -25.70 -25.57 -69.95
CA GLN A 875 -25.87 -27.03 -69.91
C GLN A 875 -27.35 -27.49 -69.95
N VAL A 876 -28.31 -26.58 -70.03
CA VAL A 876 -29.73 -26.93 -70.23
C VAL A 876 -29.93 -27.37 -71.69
N PRO A 877 -30.37 -28.61 -71.99
CA PRO A 877 -30.55 -29.05 -73.37
C PRO A 877 -31.80 -28.41 -73.99
N THR A 878 -31.64 -27.78 -75.15
CA THR A 878 -32.72 -27.24 -75.99
C THR A 878 -33.62 -28.39 -76.53
N PRO A 879 -34.96 -28.25 -76.54
CA PRO A 879 -35.85 -29.29 -77.07
C PRO A 879 -35.74 -29.38 -78.59
N ALA A 880 -35.67 -30.61 -79.11
CA ALA A 880 -35.52 -30.91 -80.53
C ALA A 880 -36.74 -30.45 -81.37
N PRO A 881 -36.54 -29.93 -82.60
CA PRO A 881 -37.63 -29.38 -83.40
C PRO A 881 -38.52 -30.46 -84.02
N THR A 882 -39.83 -30.23 -83.93
CA THR A 882 -40.91 -31.04 -84.52
C THR A 882 -40.78 -31.09 -86.05
N ARG A 883 -40.57 -32.28 -86.59
CA ARG A 883 -40.42 -32.54 -88.03
C ARG A 883 -41.80 -32.58 -88.71
N VAL A 884 -42.10 -31.58 -89.54
CA VAL A 884 -43.28 -31.57 -90.43
C VAL A 884 -43.08 -32.63 -91.52
N LEU A 885 -43.95 -33.64 -91.54
CA LEU A 885 -44.04 -34.65 -92.59
C LEU A 885 -44.83 -34.10 -93.79
N ARG A 886 -44.21 -34.08 -94.98
CA ARG A 886 -44.92 -34.00 -96.27
C ARG A 886 -45.38 -35.40 -96.70
N PRO A 887 -46.49 -35.52 -97.45
CA PRO A 887 -47.14 -36.79 -97.73
C PRO A 887 -46.39 -37.63 -98.78
N ARG A 888 -46.26 -38.94 -98.53
CA ARG A 888 -45.94 -39.93 -99.55
C ARG A 888 -47.23 -40.66 -99.96
N ARG A 889 -47.42 -40.76 -101.27
CA ARG A 889 -48.37 -41.65 -101.94
C ARG A 889 -48.07 -43.11 -101.56
N ASN A 890 -49.13 -43.84 -101.23
CA ASN A 890 -49.31 -45.29 -101.35
C ASN A 890 -50.56 -45.45 -102.25
N TYR A 891 -50.57 -46.25 -103.32
CA TYR A 891 -50.69 -47.71 -103.30
C TYR A 891 -50.22 -48.43 -102.03
#